data_AF-A0A1S9DLM1-F1
#
_entry.id   AF-A0A1S9DLM1-F1
#
_cell.length_a   1.000
_cell.length_b   1.000
_cell.length_c   1.000
_cell.angle_alpha   90.00
_cell.angle_beta   90.00
_cell.angle_gamma   90.00
#
_symmetry.space_group_name_H-M   'P 1'
#
loop_
_entity.id
_entity.type
_entity.pdbx_description
1 polymer ?
#
loop_
_entity_poly.entity_id
_entity_poly.type
_entity_poly.pdbx_seq_one_letter_code
_entity_poly.pdbx_strand_id
1 'polypeptide(L)'
;MSDTSALGAAAQGPNNDSSLEHYTALLDWMVSKGGQLHESVEIAKDERRGVHLQVKNDWKDGVPSNTHIIKTPLTSTMSYFNVIGYSFNTDDGSFISFPEHGVHFPRGFAEAVGQEESSIFFLMGQYLQGKEGFWYPYIRTLPQPGALTTPLYYEGDDLEWLEGTSLSPARQQKANLLKEKYGTVYTELCKAGFDGAEKYTWDLYLWASTIFVSRAFSAKVLSGVIPDTQLPEENVSVLLPFIDILNHRPLAKVEWRAGKGNVAFLVLEDVAAGQEISNNYGPRNNEQLMMNYGFCLPNNPCDYRIVSLRAPPGSPLQMARSQQLQMFPGLAKETDDPYYVFNVFYPLLAPDTPMEHSIFSPALFDAVSILAANNRELETLEVTEQSIRIPDTYGNSRTTLAALSQIIIELITHIVKLRSSAADLQNPGNLKQTHAKIYRDSQIMLSETALVIAAWTLNRARQHNFGGSWEETKQLLGSHMVRVPPGKFPEEIRSRIQVRILERQSVLANNGELFVLDDLPEILPVEMQQPCKACLQGVTQNAGRAIPMLRGSLETSPFAFPMFLCFIRAAHTAGESNSETVSLSSRLSKWARCLLENYPAPPEDVLWALEDEDDEQLLDMFDNVLEGMKTRNGAIFSDLEKFTGEWQGDNWWLSPNWLRWAWMITEQESVQVPEEPLALLAAEQPGQGQVMLSTAPCLYIPQ
;
A
#
# COMPACT_ATOMS: atom_id res chain seq x y z
N MET A 1 32.29 11.52 -16.66
CA MET A 1 33.52 12.19 -16.17
C MET A 1 33.14 13.63 -15.84
N SER A 2 33.70 14.17 -14.75
CA SER A 2 33.24 15.30 -13.91
C SER A 2 32.10 14.94 -12.94
N ASP A 3 32.15 15.12 -11.63
CA ASP A 3 33.23 15.52 -10.71
C ASP A 3 32.70 15.18 -9.29
N THR A 4 33.25 14.17 -8.64
CA THR A 4 32.96 13.79 -7.24
C THR A 4 34.23 13.96 -6.44
N SER A 5 34.50 15.19 -6.00
CA SER A 5 35.63 15.49 -5.11
C SER A 5 35.25 16.57 -4.10
N ALA A 6 34.59 16.15 -3.01
CA ALA A 6 34.57 16.90 -1.74
C ALA A 6 34.04 16.01 -0.60
N LEU A 7 34.81 15.01 -0.19
CA LEU A 7 34.74 14.46 1.16
C LEU A 7 36.14 14.58 1.75
N GLY A 8 36.31 15.63 2.56
CA GLY A 8 37.54 15.97 3.24
C GLY A 8 37.86 14.96 4.34
N ALA A 9 39.15 14.66 4.45
CA ALA A 9 39.75 13.75 5.41
C ALA A 9 39.35 14.05 6.86
N ALA A 10 38.82 13.04 7.55
CA ALA A 10 38.71 12.99 9.00
C ALA A 10 39.51 11.78 9.52
N ALA A 11 40.57 12.11 10.25
CA ALA A 11 41.36 11.31 11.19
C ALA A 11 41.42 9.77 11.00
N GLN A 12 42.55 9.29 10.48
CA GLN A 12 43.02 7.92 10.69
C GLN A 12 43.26 7.69 12.19
N GLY A 13 42.28 7.09 12.87
CA GLY A 13 42.48 6.42 14.16
C GLY A 13 43.21 5.08 13.96
N PRO A 14 43.93 4.57 14.97
CA PRO A 14 44.79 3.41 14.83
C PRO A 14 43.96 2.14 14.58
N ASN A 15 44.34 1.39 13.53
CA ASN A 15 43.99 -0.02 13.32
C ASN A 15 44.17 -0.81 14.63
N ASN A 16 43.06 -1.32 15.18
CA ASN A 16 43.10 -2.32 16.25
C ASN A 16 42.08 -3.43 15.94
N ASP A 17 42.63 -4.61 15.73
CA ASP A 17 42.04 -5.86 15.22
C ASP A 17 41.15 -6.58 16.26
N SER A 18 40.46 -5.86 17.15
CA SER A 18 39.67 -6.43 18.26
C SER A 18 38.19 -6.63 17.93
N SER A 19 37.73 -6.25 16.74
CA SER A 19 36.30 -6.13 16.44
C SER A 19 35.62 -7.44 15.99
N LEU A 20 36.40 -8.42 15.53
CA LEU A 20 35.92 -9.73 15.06
C LEU A 20 36.22 -10.88 16.03
N GLU A 21 37.01 -10.65 17.09
CA GLU A 21 37.44 -11.70 18.03
C GLU A 21 36.27 -12.51 18.60
N HIS A 22 35.15 -11.86 18.94
CA HIS A 22 33.96 -12.54 19.44
C HIS A 22 33.34 -13.48 18.41
N TYR A 23 33.32 -13.08 17.14
CA TYR A 23 32.75 -13.87 16.04
C TYR A 23 33.66 -15.01 15.63
N THR A 24 34.98 -14.80 15.62
CA THR A 24 35.97 -15.88 15.43
C THR A 24 35.84 -16.92 16.53
N ALA A 25 35.74 -16.50 17.79
CA ALA A 25 35.55 -17.43 18.89
C ALA A 25 34.17 -18.13 18.88
N LEU A 26 33.12 -17.50 18.33
CA LEU A 26 31.85 -18.17 18.06
C LEU A 26 32.02 -19.24 16.97
N LEU A 27 32.74 -18.95 15.89
CA LEU A 27 33.06 -19.93 14.85
C LEU A 27 33.84 -21.12 15.43
N ASP A 28 34.89 -20.86 16.21
CA ASP A 28 35.68 -21.91 16.87
C ASP A 28 34.83 -22.76 17.80
N TRP A 29 33.94 -22.13 18.58
CA TRP A 29 32.99 -22.84 19.42
C TRP A 29 32.03 -23.69 18.59
N MET A 30 31.44 -23.14 17.52
CA MET A 30 30.51 -23.85 16.64
C MET A 30 31.19 -25.05 15.94
N VAL A 31 32.42 -24.89 15.47
CA VAL A 31 33.25 -25.97 14.90
C VAL A 31 33.59 -27.03 15.94
N SER A 32 33.90 -26.65 17.19
CA SER A 32 34.13 -27.60 18.29
C SER A 32 32.90 -28.47 18.61
N LYS A 33 31.71 -28.04 18.20
CA LYS A 33 30.46 -28.79 18.33
C LYS A 33 30.09 -29.60 17.08
N GLY A 34 31.00 -29.68 16.09
CA GLY A 34 30.79 -30.44 14.86
C GLY A 34 30.16 -29.63 13.73
N GLY A 35 30.13 -28.30 13.84
CA GLY A 35 29.66 -27.42 12.77
C GLY A 35 30.76 -27.07 11.78
N GLN A 36 30.40 -26.32 10.74
CA GLN A 36 31.30 -26.01 9.64
C GLN A 36 31.00 -24.65 9.01
N LEU A 37 32.06 -23.95 8.59
CA LEU A 37 32.01 -22.85 7.61
C LEU A 37 32.80 -23.29 6.37
N HIS A 38 32.29 -22.97 5.18
CA HIS A 38 32.97 -23.28 3.92
C HIS A 38 34.32 -22.57 3.83
N GLU A 39 35.35 -23.26 3.33
CA GLU A 39 36.75 -22.79 3.35
C GLU A 39 36.99 -21.52 2.53
N SER A 40 36.14 -21.25 1.54
CA SER A 40 36.20 -20.05 0.70
C SER A 40 35.60 -18.81 1.36
N VAL A 41 35.02 -18.94 2.56
CA VAL A 41 34.23 -17.89 3.21
C VAL A 41 34.96 -17.39 4.45
N GLU A 42 34.85 -16.10 4.72
CA GLU A 42 35.42 -15.43 5.88
C GLU A 42 34.40 -14.51 6.57
N ILE A 43 34.64 -14.25 7.85
CA ILE A 43 33.90 -13.23 8.61
C ILE A 43 34.56 -11.89 8.31
N ALA A 44 33.78 -10.92 7.87
CA ALA A 44 34.25 -9.59 7.55
C ALA A 44 33.40 -8.53 8.27
N LYS A 45 33.92 -7.30 8.33
CA LYS A 45 33.21 -6.15 8.87
C LYS A 45 33.59 -4.89 8.11
N ASP A 46 32.58 -4.08 7.79
CA ASP A 46 32.76 -2.71 7.35
C ASP A 46 31.63 -1.81 7.86
N GLU A 47 31.78 -0.49 7.67
CA GLU A 47 30.83 0.51 8.16
C GLU A 47 29.45 0.41 7.52
N ARG A 48 29.36 -0.10 6.28
CA ARG A 48 28.10 -0.15 5.51
C ARG A 48 27.28 -1.38 5.85
N ARG A 49 27.92 -2.54 5.96
CA ARG A 49 27.27 -3.85 6.14
C ARG A 49 27.27 -4.33 7.58
N GLY A 50 28.07 -3.71 8.45
CA GLY A 50 28.37 -4.29 9.75
C GLY A 50 29.12 -5.62 9.60
N VAL A 51 28.92 -6.53 10.55
CA VAL A 51 29.52 -7.86 10.51
C VAL A 51 28.73 -8.74 9.55
N HIS A 52 29.44 -9.44 8.65
CA HIS A 52 28.84 -10.26 7.61
C HIS A 52 29.78 -11.41 7.21
N LEU A 53 29.27 -12.31 6.35
CA LEU A 53 30.10 -13.30 5.67
C LEU A 53 30.35 -12.88 4.23
N GLN A 54 31.56 -13.09 3.73
CA GLN A 54 31.89 -12.85 2.33
C GLN A 54 32.79 -13.96 1.79
N VAL A 55 32.79 -14.12 0.48
CA VAL A 55 33.79 -14.97 -0.19
C VAL A 55 35.15 -14.27 -0.08
N LYS A 56 36.17 -15.02 0.32
CA LYS A 56 37.54 -14.51 0.46
C LYS A 56 38.01 -13.87 -0.83
N ASN A 57 38.71 -12.73 -0.71
CA ASN A 57 39.17 -11.96 -1.86
C ASN A 57 40.16 -12.72 -2.76
N ASP A 58 40.94 -13.63 -2.19
CA ASP A 58 41.92 -14.45 -2.91
C ASP A 58 41.34 -15.76 -3.48
N TRP A 59 40.04 -16.03 -3.28
CA TRP A 59 39.36 -17.22 -3.76
C TRP A 59 38.92 -17.07 -5.22
N LYS A 60 39.79 -17.48 -6.16
CA LYS A 60 39.67 -17.17 -7.60
C LYS A 60 38.36 -17.58 -8.25
N ASP A 61 37.79 -18.73 -7.89
CA ASP A 61 36.65 -19.31 -8.60
C ASP A 61 35.29 -18.91 -8.02
N GLY A 62 35.29 -18.07 -6.97
CA GLY A 62 34.06 -17.75 -6.22
C GLY A 62 33.44 -18.98 -5.55
N VAL A 63 32.16 -18.88 -5.23
CA VAL A 63 31.34 -19.98 -4.71
C VAL A 63 30.23 -20.30 -5.68
N PRO A 64 30.15 -21.53 -6.21
CA PRO A 64 29.10 -21.90 -7.15
C PRO A 64 27.74 -22.10 -6.45
N SER A 65 26.67 -21.99 -7.22
CA SER A 65 25.31 -22.36 -6.80
C SER A 65 25.26 -23.80 -6.26
N ASN A 66 24.40 -24.04 -5.26
CA ASN A 66 24.23 -25.27 -4.48
C ASN A 66 25.37 -25.59 -3.50
N THR A 67 26.20 -24.63 -3.15
CA THR A 67 27.27 -24.82 -2.14
C THR A 67 26.73 -24.70 -0.72
N HIS A 68 27.15 -25.62 0.15
CA HIS A 68 26.89 -25.56 1.60
C HIS A 68 27.86 -24.57 2.24
N ILE A 69 27.34 -23.45 2.74
CA ILE A 69 28.18 -22.41 3.36
C ILE A 69 28.35 -22.65 4.85
N ILE A 70 27.25 -22.91 5.57
CA ILE A 70 27.26 -23.08 7.03
C ILE A 70 26.57 -24.38 7.39
N LYS A 71 27.10 -25.10 8.38
CA LYS A 71 26.41 -26.19 9.08
C LYS A 71 26.40 -25.89 10.57
N THR A 72 25.23 -25.62 11.12
CA THR A 72 25.03 -25.37 12.56
C THR A 72 24.54 -26.64 13.25
N PRO A 73 25.30 -27.21 14.21
CA PRO A 73 24.90 -28.42 14.92
C PRO A 73 23.60 -28.24 15.69
N LEU A 74 22.72 -29.25 15.68
CA LEU A 74 21.45 -29.18 16.43
C LEU A 74 21.66 -28.95 17.93
N THR A 75 22.73 -29.53 18.49
CA THR A 75 23.12 -29.36 19.90
C THR A 75 23.54 -27.94 20.27
N SER A 76 23.79 -27.09 19.27
CA SER A 76 24.12 -25.67 19.50
C SER A 76 22.90 -24.76 19.41
N THR A 77 21.76 -25.24 18.90
CA THR A 77 20.54 -24.44 18.75
C THR A 77 19.92 -24.09 20.10
N MET A 78 19.15 -23.00 20.14
CA MET A 78 18.38 -22.59 21.33
C MET A 78 16.92 -22.42 20.93
N SER A 79 16.02 -23.14 21.62
CA SER A 79 14.58 -23.15 21.35
C SER A 79 13.79 -23.58 22.59
N TYR A 80 12.46 -23.64 22.47
CA TYR A 80 11.58 -24.20 23.49
C TYR A 80 12.00 -25.62 23.93
N PHE A 81 12.57 -26.43 23.03
CA PHE A 81 13.02 -27.77 23.37
C PHE A 81 14.16 -27.77 24.40
N ASN A 82 15.00 -26.73 24.41
CA ASN A 82 16.00 -26.55 25.45
C ASN A 82 15.37 -26.15 26.78
N VAL A 83 14.27 -25.39 26.75
CA VAL A 83 13.56 -24.96 27.97
C VAL A 83 13.03 -26.14 28.77
N ILE A 84 12.55 -27.17 28.07
CA ILE A 84 11.96 -28.37 28.69
C ILE A 84 12.94 -29.55 28.78
N GLY A 85 14.21 -29.36 28.43
CA GLY A 85 15.21 -30.44 28.45
C GLY A 85 14.87 -31.61 27.52
N TYR A 86 14.27 -31.34 26.36
CA TYR A 86 13.67 -32.37 25.51
C TYR A 86 14.73 -33.39 25.02
N SER A 87 14.41 -34.67 25.06
CA SER A 87 15.28 -35.73 24.52
C SER A 87 14.46 -36.90 24.00
N PHE A 88 14.94 -37.53 22.92
CA PHE A 88 14.27 -38.65 22.26
C PHE A 88 15.25 -39.48 21.42
N ASN A 89 14.81 -40.68 21.04
CA ASN A 89 15.49 -41.53 20.07
C ASN A 89 14.82 -41.36 18.71
N THR A 90 15.62 -41.26 17.65
CA THR A 90 15.14 -41.27 16.26
C THR A 90 14.95 -42.70 15.75
N ASP A 91 14.26 -42.84 14.62
CA ASP A 91 14.01 -44.13 13.97
C ASP A 91 15.29 -44.84 13.50
N ASP A 92 16.38 -44.10 13.28
CA ASP A 92 17.69 -44.67 12.93
C ASP A 92 18.54 -45.04 14.15
N GLY A 93 17.99 -44.91 15.35
CA GLY A 93 18.65 -45.25 16.61
C GLY A 93 19.58 -44.18 17.16
N SER A 94 19.64 -42.99 16.54
CA SER A 94 20.38 -41.85 17.10
C SER A 94 19.62 -41.20 18.27
N PHE A 95 20.36 -40.81 19.30
CA PHE A 95 19.83 -40.09 20.46
C PHE A 95 20.03 -38.58 20.29
N ILE A 96 18.94 -37.82 20.42
CA ILE A 96 18.97 -36.37 20.30
C ILE A 96 18.48 -35.77 21.62
N SER A 97 19.20 -34.76 22.10
CA SER A 97 18.88 -34.04 23.33
C SER A 97 19.10 -32.55 23.15
N PHE A 98 18.17 -31.78 23.72
CA PHE A 98 18.17 -30.33 23.84
C PHE A 98 18.29 -29.98 25.33
N PRO A 99 19.50 -30.03 25.91
CA PRO A 99 19.69 -29.74 27.33
C PRO A 99 19.44 -28.25 27.65
N GLU A 100 19.01 -28.02 28.89
CA GLU A 100 18.73 -26.70 29.48
C GLU A 100 19.99 -25.87 29.78
N HIS A 101 21.16 -26.52 29.88
CA HIS A 101 22.44 -25.88 30.19
C HIS A 101 22.39 -24.92 31.39
N GLY A 102 21.87 -25.37 32.53
CA GLY A 102 21.97 -24.67 33.82
C GLY A 102 20.90 -23.60 34.09
N VAL A 103 19.97 -23.35 33.17
CA VAL A 103 18.76 -22.56 33.45
C VAL A 103 17.57 -23.51 33.53
N HIS A 104 17.08 -23.74 34.75
CA HIS A 104 16.01 -24.71 35.01
C HIS A 104 14.72 -24.02 35.40
N PHE A 105 13.77 -23.92 34.47
CA PHE A 105 12.45 -23.39 34.81
C PHE A 105 11.52 -24.47 35.36
N PRO A 106 10.67 -24.14 36.35
CA PRO A 106 9.64 -25.05 36.79
C PRO A 106 8.71 -25.42 35.63
N ARG A 107 8.39 -26.71 35.48
CA ARG A 107 7.53 -27.20 34.39
C ARG A 107 6.17 -26.48 34.34
N GLY A 108 5.58 -26.22 35.50
CA GLY A 108 4.32 -25.48 35.60
C GLY A 108 4.41 -24.04 35.09
N PHE A 109 5.57 -23.40 35.16
CA PHE A 109 5.79 -22.08 34.56
C PHE A 109 5.78 -22.17 33.03
N ALA A 110 6.57 -23.09 32.46
CA ALA A 110 6.67 -23.24 31.01
C ALA A 110 5.32 -23.64 30.37
N GLU A 111 4.52 -24.45 31.07
CA GLU A 111 3.16 -24.82 30.65
C GLU A 111 2.18 -23.62 30.76
N ALA A 112 2.32 -22.76 31.78
CA ALA A 112 1.43 -21.63 31.99
C ALA A 112 1.62 -20.48 31.00
N VAL A 113 2.86 -20.20 30.59
CA VAL A 113 3.19 -19.02 29.76
C VAL A 113 3.32 -19.34 28.27
N GLY A 114 3.40 -20.62 27.92
CA GLY A 114 3.52 -21.07 26.54
C GLY A 114 4.94 -21.01 25.98
N GLN A 115 5.09 -21.48 24.74
CA GLN A 115 6.38 -21.82 24.13
C GLN A 115 7.23 -20.58 23.79
N GLU A 116 6.61 -19.56 23.21
CA GLU A 116 7.26 -18.32 22.80
C GLU A 116 7.85 -17.58 24.02
N GLU A 117 7.01 -17.25 25.00
CA GLU A 117 7.42 -16.48 26.18
C GLU A 117 8.42 -17.25 27.06
N SER A 118 8.26 -18.56 27.18
CA SER A 118 9.24 -19.42 27.88
C SER A 118 10.61 -19.35 27.22
N SER A 119 10.67 -19.34 25.89
CA SER A 119 11.93 -19.27 25.13
C SER A 119 12.60 -17.89 25.29
N ILE A 120 11.81 -16.82 25.33
CA ILE A 120 12.30 -15.45 25.58
C ILE A 120 12.93 -15.37 26.98
N PHE A 121 12.22 -15.83 28.02
CA PHE A 121 12.77 -15.88 29.38
C PHE A 121 13.99 -16.79 29.47
N PHE A 122 14.03 -17.88 28.73
CA PHE A 122 15.21 -18.76 28.71
C PHE A 122 16.46 -18.06 28.18
N LEU A 123 16.34 -17.28 27.10
CA LEU A 123 17.46 -16.47 26.61
C LEU A 123 17.92 -15.45 27.67
N MET A 124 17.00 -14.84 28.43
CA MET A 124 17.35 -13.95 29.54
C MET A 124 18.17 -14.72 30.61
N GLY A 125 17.72 -15.90 31.00
CA GLY A 125 18.43 -16.75 31.96
C GLY A 125 19.83 -17.15 31.47
N GLN A 126 19.95 -17.52 30.19
CA GLN A 126 21.23 -17.88 29.58
C GLN A 126 22.19 -16.69 29.49
N TYR A 127 21.67 -15.49 29.22
CA TYR A 127 22.45 -14.25 29.29
C TYR A 127 22.98 -14.00 30.72
N LEU A 128 22.15 -14.23 31.74
CA LEU A 128 22.52 -14.02 33.15
C LEU A 128 23.58 -14.99 33.67
N GLN A 129 23.80 -16.15 33.03
CA GLN A 129 24.92 -17.04 33.38
C GLN A 129 26.30 -16.44 33.06
N GLY A 130 26.36 -15.44 32.16
CA GLY A 130 27.61 -14.80 31.79
C GLY A 130 28.61 -15.79 31.19
N LYS A 131 29.90 -15.63 31.55
CA LYS A 131 31.03 -16.36 30.93
C LYS A 131 31.00 -17.88 31.13
N GLU A 132 30.30 -18.35 32.15
CA GLU A 132 30.17 -19.78 32.46
C GLU A 132 29.09 -20.47 31.62
N GLY A 133 28.26 -19.70 30.92
CA GLY A 133 27.14 -20.22 30.15
C GLY A 133 27.55 -20.94 28.88
N PHE A 134 26.84 -22.02 28.55
CA PHE A 134 27.11 -22.83 27.36
C PHE A 134 27.06 -22.01 26.05
N TRP A 135 26.06 -21.14 25.93
CA TRP A 135 25.87 -20.25 24.78
C TRP A 135 26.60 -18.91 24.91
N TYR A 136 27.48 -18.72 25.90
CA TYR A 136 28.20 -17.45 26.08
C TYR A 136 28.92 -16.95 24.79
N PRO A 137 29.60 -17.82 24.00
CA PRO A 137 30.22 -17.39 22.74
C PRO A 137 29.23 -16.80 21.74
N TYR A 138 27.98 -17.27 21.72
CA TYR A 138 26.91 -16.77 20.86
C TYR A 138 26.24 -15.53 21.44
N ILE A 139 25.89 -15.54 22.73
CA ILE A 139 25.15 -14.44 23.35
C ILE A 139 25.96 -13.13 23.31
N ARG A 140 27.29 -13.21 23.43
CA ARG A 140 28.18 -12.03 23.35
C ARG A 140 28.38 -11.47 21.94
N THR A 141 27.99 -12.20 20.88
CA THR A 141 27.99 -11.69 19.50
C THR A 141 26.66 -11.03 19.13
N LEU A 142 25.59 -11.29 19.89
CA LEU A 142 24.32 -10.58 19.72
C LEU A 142 24.49 -9.08 20.05
N PRO A 143 23.65 -8.20 19.47
CA PRO A 143 23.50 -6.84 19.98
C PRO A 143 23.21 -6.89 21.48
N GLN A 144 24.01 -6.21 22.29
CA GLN A 144 23.85 -6.22 23.74
C GLN A 144 22.62 -5.36 24.16
N PRO A 145 22.04 -5.57 25.36
CA PRO A 145 20.91 -4.77 25.83
C PRO A 145 21.13 -3.25 25.65
N GLY A 146 20.15 -2.57 25.05
CA GLY A 146 20.22 -1.14 24.73
C GLY A 146 20.89 -0.78 23.39
N ALA A 147 21.55 -1.73 22.71
CA ALA A 147 22.23 -1.47 21.44
C ALA A 147 21.37 -1.74 20.18
N LEU A 148 20.13 -2.19 20.36
CA LEU A 148 19.20 -2.49 19.27
C LEU A 148 18.61 -1.19 18.70
N THR A 149 18.24 -1.24 17.42
CA THR A 149 17.79 -0.08 16.65
C THR A 149 16.35 -0.20 16.16
N THR A 150 15.56 -1.15 16.70
CA THR A 150 14.12 -1.17 16.42
C THR A 150 13.44 0.07 17.04
N PRO A 151 12.29 0.52 16.50
CA PRO A 151 11.55 1.67 17.02
C PRO A 151 11.30 1.63 18.53
N LEU A 152 11.20 0.44 19.14
CA LEU A 152 11.03 0.28 20.60
C LEU A 152 12.16 0.91 21.43
N TYR A 153 13.35 1.07 20.86
CA TYR A 153 14.54 1.68 21.49
C TYR A 153 14.72 3.16 21.15
N TYR A 154 13.75 3.80 20.50
CA TYR A 154 13.82 5.22 20.17
C TYR A 154 13.47 6.04 21.42
N GLU A 155 14.31 7.04 21.70
CA GLU A 155 14.21 7.94 22.85
C GLU A 155 14.62 9.36 22.43
N GLY A 156 14.15 10.37 23.17
CA GLY A 156 14.48 11.78 22.88
C GLY A 156 14.20 12.17 21.43
N ASP A 157 15.15 12.88 20.83
CA ASP A 157 15.08 13.40 19.46
C ASP A 157 14.88 12.31 18.39
N ASP A 158 15.18 11.03 18.68
CA ASP A 158 14.92 9.94 17.73
C ASP A 158 13.42 9.78 17.44
N LEU A 159 12.54 10.08 18.40
CA LEU A 159 11.10 9.90 18.27
C LEU A 159 10.47 10.86 17.25
N GLU A 160 11.03 12.05 17.08
CA GLU A 160 10.59 13.05 16.10
C GLU A 160 10.68 12.52 14.66
N TRP A 161 11.62 11.60 14.41
CA TRP A 161 11.78 10.95 13.10
C TRP A 161 10.68 9.96 12.75
N LEU A 162 9.88 9.52 13.72
CA LEU A 162 8.72 8.66 13.48
C LEU A 162 7.42 9.46 13.27
N GLU A 163 7.42 10.75 13.56
CA GLU A 163 6.22 11.59 13.48
C GLU A 163 5.64 11.66 12.07
N GLY A 164 4.32 11.64 12.00
CA GLY A 164 3.53 11.60 10.77
C GLY A 164 3.49 10.23 10.07
N THR A 165 4.40 9.31 10.41
CA THR A 165 4.51 7.97 9.81
C THR A 165 3.62 6.94 10.52
N SER A 166 3.41 5.77 9.89
CA SER A 166 2.72 4.62 10.51
C SER A 166 3.52 3.98 11.66
N LEU A 167 4.84 4.19 11.73
CA LEU A 167 5.69 3.58 12.75
C LEU A 167 5.45 4.12 14.16
N SER A 168 5.06 5.39 14.29
CA SER A 168 4.80 6.00 15.61
C SER A 168 3.67 5.28 16.37
N PRO A 169 2.45 5.15 15.82
CA PRO A 169 1.40 4.38 16.49
C PRO A 169 1.74 2.89 16.60
N ALA A 170 2.37 2.28 15.58
CA ALA A 170 2.76 0.87 15.61
C ALA A 170 3.73 0.56 16.75
N ARG A 171 4.72 1.43 16.98
CA ARG A 171 5.64 1.37 18.12
C ARG A 171 4.89 1.38 19.45
N GLN A 172 3.97 2.33 19.63
CA GLN A 172 3.24 2.47 20.90
C GLN A 172 2.39 1.23 21.20
N GLN A 173 1.67 0.72 20.19
CA GLN A 173 0.89 -0.50 20.32
C GLN A 173 1.76 -1.71 20.68
N LYS A 174 2.89 -1.88 19.98
CA LYS A 174 3.82 -2.99 20.25
C LYS A 174 4.45 -2.89 21.63
N ALA A 175 4.85 -1.69 22.07
CA ALA A 175 5.42 -1.47 23.40
C ALA A 175 4.44 -1.82 24.52
N ASN A 176 3.16 -1.42 24.38
CA ASN A 176 2.11 -1.76 25.33
C ASN A 176 1.88 -3.26 25.42
N LEU A 177 1.75 -3.93 24.26
CA LEU A 177 1.56 -5.38 24.18
C LEU A 177 2.71 -6.15 24.86
N LEU A 178 3.96 -5.78 24.57
CA LEU A 178 5.12 -6.43 25.16
C LEU A 178 5.19 -6.21 26.67
N LYS A 179 4.82 -5.01 27.16
CA LYS A 179 4.82 -4.69 28.59
C LYS A 179 3.77 -5.49 29.36
N GLU A 180 2.60 -5.69 28.77
CA GLU A 180 1.54 -6.56 29.32
C GLU A 180 1.98 -8.03 29.35
N LYS A 181 2.56 -8.54 28.24
CA LYS A 181 3.12 -9.89 28.16
C LYS A 181 4.18 -10.10 29.25
N TYR A 182 5.17 -9.22 29.34
CA TYR A 182 6.20 -9.28 30.38
C TYR A 182 5.60 -9.32 31.79
N GLY A 183 4.64 -8.44 32.10
CA GLY A 183 4.01 -8.39 33.42
C GLY A 183 3.30 -9.70 33.78
N THR A 184 2.62 -10.31 32.81
CA THR A 184 1.96 -11.62 32.97
C THR A 184 2.98 -12.72 33.22
N VAL A 185 3.99 -12.85 32.36
CA VAL A 185 5.00 -13.92 32.43
C VAL A 185 5.85 -13.78 33.71
N TYR A 186 6.28 -12.57 34.06
CA TYR A 186 7.02 -12.29 35.30
C TYR A 186 6.22 -12.66 36.55
N THR A 187 4.90 -12.43 36.54
CA THR A 187 4.02 -12.83 37.64
C THR A 187 3.97 -14.35 37.80
N GLU A 188 3.86 -15.10 36.70
CA GLU A 188 3.92 -16.56 36.74
C GLU A 188 5.28 -17.09 37.19
N LEU A 189 6.38 -16.44 36.79
CA LEU A 189 7.72 -16.80 37.25
C LEU A 189 7.85 -16.64 38.79
N CYS A 190 7.33 -15.54 39.33
CA CYS A 190 7.29 -15.29 40.77
C CYS A 190 6.42 -16.34 41.50
N LYS A 191 5.23 -16.66 40.97
CA LYS A 191 4.33 -17.68 41.56
C LYS A 191 4.96 -19.07 41.58
N ALA A 192 5.78 -19.38 40.59
CA ALA A 192 6.53 -20.63 40.51
C ALA A 192 7.70 -20.72 41.51
N GLY A 193 7.99 -19.65 42.27
CA GLY A 193 9.04 -19.62 43.28
C GLY A 193 10.46 -19.67 42.69
N PHE A 194 10.65 -19.12 41.49
CA PHE A 194 11.95 -19.14 40.82
C PHE A 194 12.97 -18.23 41.51
N ASP A 195 14.11 -18.81 41.93
CA ASP A 195 15.20 -18.07 42.56
C ASP A 195 15.85 -17.08 41.57
N GLY A 196 15.95 -15.81 41.98
CA GLY A 196 16.55 -14.77 41.14
C GLY A 196 15.61 -14.13 40.12
N ALA A 197 14.28 -14.31 40.26
CA ALA A 197 13.28 -13.70 39.40
C ALA A 197 13.47 -12.18 39.24
N GLU A 198 13.96 -11.48 40.28
CA GLU A 198 14.22 -10.03 40.24
C GLU A 198 15.24 -9.58 39.18
N LYS A 199 16.08 -10.51 38.69
CA LYS A 199 17.05 -10.25 37.61
C LYS A 199 16.43 -10.27 36.21
N TYR A 200 15.21 -10.81 36.08
CA TYR A 200 14.48 -10.88 34.83
C TYR A 200 13.74 -9.57 34.60
N THR A 201 14.49 -8.52 34.27
CA THR A 201 13.98 -7.15 34.15
C THR A 201 13.26 -6.91 32.82
N TRP A 202 12.48 -5.83 32.76
CA TRP A 202 11.82 -5.35 31.54
C TRP A 202 12.82 -5.13 30.40
N ASP A 203 13.95 -4.47 30.67
CA ASP A 203 14.95 -4.16 29.64
C ASP A 203 15.56 -5.44 29.04
N LEU A 204 15.76 -6.46 29.88
CA LEU A 204 16.28 -7.75 29.45
C LEU A 204 15.21 -8.56 28.69
N TYR A 205 13.94 -8.45 29.06
CA TYR A 205 12.83 -9.02 28.29
C TYR A 205 12.68 -8.37 26.92
N LEU A 206 12.69 -7.03 26.87
CA LEU A 206 12.61 -6.28 25.62
C LEU A 206 13.77 -6.66 24.68
N TRP A 207 14.99 -6.79 25.23
CA TRP A 207 16.14 -7.30 24.50
C TRP A 207 15.92 -8.72 23.98
N ALA A 208 15.59 -9.67 24.85
CA ALA A 208 15.44 -11.07 24.46
C ALA A 208 14.32 -11.27 23.43
N SER A 209 13.18 -10.58 23.62
CA SER A 209 12.07 -10.57 22.66
C SER A 209 12.50 -10.02 21.30
N THR A 210 13.24 -8.91 21.28
CA THR A 210 13.76 -8.32 20.04
C THR A 210 14.77 -9.24 19.35
N ILE A 211 15.62 -9.96 20.11
CA ILE A 211 16.53 -10.97 19.55
C ILE A 211 15.74 -12.08 18.87
N PHE A 212 14.70 -12.63 19.51
CA PHE A 212 13.88 -13.66 18.90
C PHE A 212 13.21 -13.16 17.61
N VAL A 213 12.59 -11.98 17.63
CA VAL A 213 11.91 -11.41 16.45
C VAL A 213 12.88 -11.14 15.30
N SER A 214 14.10 -10.68 15.60
CA SER A 214 15.08 -10.28 14.57
C SER A 214 15.97 -11.43 14.05
N ARG A 215 16.10 -12.54 14.79
CA ARG A 215 17.14 -13.56 14.52
C ARG A 215 16.64 -15.01 14.54
N ALA A 216 15.44 -15.27 15.04
CA ALA A 216 14.96 -16.63 15.10
C ALA A 216 14.44 -17.14 13.76
N PHE A 217 14.54 -18.45 13.59
CA PHE A 217 14.03 -19.21 12.46
C PHE A 217 12.78 -19.98 12.88
N SER A 218 11.94 -20.30 11.89
CA SER A 218 10.79 -21.19 12.09
C SER A 218 11.25 -22.56 12.60
N ALA A 219 10.40 -23.20 13.43
CA ALA A 219 10.57 -24.57 13.91
C ALA A 219 10.87 -25.61 12.81
N LYS A 220 10.51 -25.33 11.54
CA LYS A 220 10.79 -26.19 10.37
C LYS A 220 12.27 -26.54 10.20
N VAL A 221 13.18 -25.72 10.72
CA VAL A 221 14.62 -26.04 10.72
C VAL A 221 14.98 -27.28 11.56
N LEU A 222 14.06 -27.75 12.42
CA LEU A 222 14.21 -28.97 13.22
C LEU A 222 13.42 -30.17 12.66
N SER A 223 12.73 -30.03 11.53
CA SER A 223 11.89 -31.11 10.91
C SER A 223 12.68 -32.36 10.52
N GLY A 224 14.00 -32.27 10.36
CA GLY A 224 14.87 -33.41 10.11
C GLY A 224 14.98 -34.37 11.29
N VAL A 225 14.53 -33.96 12.49
CA VAL A 225 14.67 -34.72 13.74
C VAL A 225 13.41 -34.73 14.59
N ILE A 226 12.61 -33.66 14.58
CA ILE A 226 11.35 -33.58 15.32
C ILE A 226 10.22 -33.71 14.30
N PRO A 227 9.27 -34.66 14.48
CA PRO A 227 8.14 -34.83 13.57
C PRO A 227 7.28 -33.56 13.51
N ASP A 228 6.71 -33.27 12.34
CA ASP A 228 5.85 -32.09 12.13
C ASP A 228 4.67 -32.03 13.12
N THR A 229 4.16 -33.19 13.57
CA THR A 229 3.09 -33.27 14.59
C THR A 229 3.50 -32.71 15.95
N GLN A 230 4.79 -32.55 16.22
CA GLN A 230 5.36 -32.00 17.45
C GLN A 230 6.01 -30.62 17.23
N LEU A 231 5.95 -30.07 16.00
CA LEU A 231 6.44 -28.75 15.65
C LEU A 231 5.24 -27.83 15.35
N PRO A 232 4.60 -27.22 16.37
CA PRO A 232 3.59 -26.20 16.12
C PRO A 232 4.27 -25.00 15.42
N GLU A 233 3.94 -24.79 14.14
CA GLU A 233 4.60 -23.78 13.28
C GLU A 233 4.53 -22.36 13.84
N GLU A 234 3.46 -22.05 14.59
CA GLU A 234 3.13 -20.68 15.01
C GLU A 234 3.81 -20.25 16.32
N ASN A 235 4.31 -21.19 17.14
CA ASN A 235 4.68 -20.89 18.53
C ASN A 235 6.12 -21.26 18.92
N VAL A 236 6.85 -21.97 18.06
CA VAL A 236 8.25 -22.35 18.34
C VAL A 236 9.19 -21.63 17.38
N SER A 237 10.07 -20.83 17.97
CA SER A 237 11.15 -20.12 17.29
C SER A 237 12.50 -20.71 17.71
N VAL A 238 13.44 -20.79 16.77
CA VAL A 238 14.75 -21.42 16.97
C VAL A 238 15.86 -20.42 16.66
N LEU A 239 16.71 -20.13 17.63
CA LEU A 239 17.95 -19.42 17.40
C LEU A 239 19.02 -20.40 16.90
N LEU A 240 19.65 -20.04 15.79
CA LEU A 240 20.69 -20.83 15.13
C LEU A 240 22.01 -20.09 15.24
N PRO A 241 22.83 -20.35 16.27
CA PRO A 241 24.11 -19.67 16.41
C PRO A 241 24.93 -19.74 15.12
N PHE A 242 25.52 -18.60 14.79
CA PHE A 242 26.39 -18.38 13.62
C PHE A 242 25.67 -18.26 12.27
N ILE A 243 24.49 -18.85 12.06
CA ILE A 243 23.72 -18.63 10.81
C ILE A 243 23.11 -17.22 10.80
N ASP A 244 22.66 -16.73 11.95
CA ASP A 244 22.00 -15.43 12.12
C ASP A 244 22.93 -14.21 11.98
N ILE A 245 24.20 -14.42 11.61
CA ILE A 245 25.15 -13.36 11.24
C ILE A 245 24.92 -12.85 9.80
N LEU A 246 24.27 -13.66 8.96
CA LEU A 246 24.06 -13.36 7.55
C LEU A 246 23.06 -12.23 7.37
N ASN A 247 23.48 -11.12 6.75
CA ASN A 247 22.60 -9.99 6.47
C ASN A 247 21.53 -10.30 5.44
N HIS A 248 20.47 -9.48 5.43
CA HIS A 248 19.39 -9.57 4.45
C HIS A 248 19.77 -8.97 3.10
N ARG A 249 19.53 -9.73 2.03
CA ARG A 249 19.36 -9.18 0.68
C ARG A 249 18.02 -9.64 0.09
N PRO A 250 17.13 -8.73 -0.33
CA PRO A 250 15.88 -9.10 -0.99
C PRO A 250 16.13 -10.02 -2.18
N LEU A 251 15.32 -11.07 -2.30
CA LEU A 251 15.38 -12.07 -3.38
C LEU A 251 16.69 -12.86 -3.48
N ALA A 252 17.58 -12.81 -2.47
CA ALA A 252 18.72 -13.71 -2.42
C ALA A 252 18.24 -15.17 -2.50
N LYS A 253 18.91 -15.95 -3.35
CA LYS A 253 18.53 -17.33 -3.63
C LYS A 253 19.29 -18.22 -2.66
N VAL A 254 18.62 -18.60 -1.57
CA VAL A 254 19.20 -19.37 -0.47
C VAL A 254 18.25 -20.46 -0.01
N GLU A 255 18.79 -21.46 0.66
CA GLU A 255 18.01 -22.56 1.23
C GLU A 255 18.51 -22.91 2.63
N TRP A 256 17.58 -23.16 3.55
CA TRP A 256 17.87 -23.77 4.85
C TRP A 256 17.44 -25.23 4.81
N ARG A 257 18.36 -26.16 5.06
CA ARG A 257 18.07 -27.59 5.08
C ARG A 257 18.13 -28.12 6.51
N ALA A 258 17.00 -28.67 6.97
CA ALA A 258 16.93 -29.42 8.21
C ALA A 258 17.57 -30.80 8.02
N GLY A 259 18.73 -31.01 8.65
CA GLY A 259 19.42 -32.29 8.67
C GLY A 259 19.21 -33.05 9.98
N LYS A 260 19.67 -34.30 10.02
CA LYS A 260 19.58 -35.15 11.22
C LYS A 260 20.51 -34.75 12.37
N GLY A 261 21.56 -33.98 12.07
CA GLY A 261 22.55 -33.54 13.07
C GLY A 261 22.90 -32.06 13.00
N ASN A 262 22.44 -31.34 11.97
CA ASN A 262 22.71 -29.93 11.76
C ASN A 262 21.62 -29.27 10.93
N VAL A 263 21.55 -27.94 10.99
CA VAL A 263 20.86 -27.09 10.02
C VAL A 263 21.91 -26.54 9.06
N ALA A 264 21.71 -26.74 7.76
CA ALA A 264 22.63 -26.25 6.74
C ALA A 264 22.07 -25.01 6.03
N PHE A 265 22.93 -24.02 5.77
CA PHE A 265 22.63 -22.85 4.93
C PHE A 265 23.36 -22.99 3.58
N LEU A 266 22.61 -22.86 2.49
CA LEU A 266 23.11 -23.01 1.13
C LEU A 266 22.82 -21.77 0.30
N VAL A 267 23.74 -21.47 -0.61
CA VAL A 267 23.49 -20.51 -1.70
C VAL A 267 22.99 -21.27 -2.92
N LEU A 268 22.00 -20.72 -3.61
CA LEU A 268 21.42 -21.24 -4.85
C LEU A 268 21.78 -20.36 -6.06
N GLU A 269 22.79 -19.52 -5.90
CA GLU A 269 23.35 -18.64 -6.91
C GLU A 269 24.88 -18.60 -6.78
N ASP A 270 25.56 -18.22 -7.86
CA ASP A 270 27.00 -18.03 -7.84
C ASP A 270 27.35 -16.73 -7.08
N VAL A 271 28.36 -16.79 -6.22
CA VAL A 271 28.84 -15.65 -5.42
C VAL A 271 30.31 -15.41 -5.74
N ALA A 272 30.65 -14.23 -6.24
CA ALA A 272 32.02 -13.92 -6.66
C ALA A 272 32.95 -13.65 -5.47
N ALA A 273 34.26 -13.73 -5.69
CA ALA A 273 35.27 -13.33 -4.72
C ALA A 273 35.02 -11.91 -4.18
N GLY A 274 35.15 -11.71 -2.87
CA GLY A 274 34.90 -10.44 -2.19
C GLY A 274 33.41 -10.07 -2.04
N GLN A 275 32.47 -10.83 -2.61
CA GLN A 275 31.05 -10.57 -2.44
C GLN A 275 30.52 -11.13 -1.12
N GLU A 276 29.59 -10.38 -0.53
CA GLU A 276 28.84 -10.81 0.65
C GLU A 276 27.94 -11.99 0.32
N ILE A 277 27.90 -12.96 1.24
CA ILE A 277 26.91 -14.02 1.26
C ILE A 277 25.77 -13.53 2.14
N SER A 278 24.64 -13.21 1.53
CA SER A 278 23.45 -12.71 2.20
C SER A 278 22.40 -13.81 2.39
N ASN A 279 21.60 -13.69 3.43
CA ASN A 279 20.38 -14.46 3.64
C ASN A 279 19.15 -13.71 3.10
N ASN A 280 18.02 -14.40 3.01
CA ASN A 280 16.73 -13.84 2.60
C ASN A 280 15.71 -13.98 3.74
N TYR A 281 15.28 -12.86 4.33
CA TYR A 281 14.33 -12.83 5.45
C TYR A 281 12.86 -12.88 4.98
N GLY A 282 12.65 -13.13 3.69
CA GLY A 282 11.36 -13.06 3.00
C GLY A 282 11.15 -11.71 2.29
N PRO A 283 10.02 -11.56 1.58
CA PRO A 283 9.67 -10.34 0.85
C PRO A 283 9.15 -9.25 1.81
N ARG A 284 10.04 -8.74 2.66
CA ARG A 284 9.71 -7.77 3.70
C ARG A 284 9.71 -6.34 3.15
N ASN A 285 8.69 -5.57 3.50
CA ASN A 285 8.69 -4.12 3.27
C ASN A 285 9.55 -3.39 4.32
N ASN A 286 9.81 -2.11 4.11
CA ASN A 286 10.64 -1.34 5.04
C ASN A 286 9.97 -1.15 6.41
N GLU A 287 8.63 -1.15 6.51
CA GLU A 287 7.94 -1.10 7.81
C GLU A 287 8.26 -2.35 8.65
N GLN A 288 8.17 -3.54 8.06
CA GLN A 288 8.48 -4.81 8.70
C GLN A 288 9.98 -4.93 9.02
N LEU A 289 10.86 -4.54 8.10
CA LEU A 289 12.31 -4.53 8.35
C LEU A 289 12.65 -3.61 9.54
N MET A 290 12.02 -2.45 9.61
CA MET A 290 12.23 -1.49 10.68
C MET A 290 11.72 -2.03 12.03
N MET A 291 10.47 -2.47 12.08
CA MET A 291 9.82 -2.91 13.32
C MET A 291 10.44 -4.18 13.89
N ASN A 292 10.89 -5.11 13.03
CA ASN A 292 11.37 -6.42 13.45
C ASN A 292 12.89 -6.52 13.52
N TYR A 293 13.63 -5.80 12.67
CA TYR A 293 15.09 -5.93 12.56
C TYR A 293 15.86 -4.64 12.83
N GLY A 294 15.18 -3.49 12.89
CA GLY A 294 15.79 -2.20 13.25
C GLY A 294 16.59 -1.53 12.13
N PHE A 295 16.32 -1.88 10.87
CA PHE A 295 16.90 -1.22 9.71
C PHE A 295 15.88 -1.09 8.57
N CYS A 296 16.17 -0.17 7.64
CA CYS A 296 15.47 -0.05 6.36
C CYS A 296 16.48 -0.18 5.22
N LEU A 297 16.04 -0.73 4.09
CA LEU A 297 16.84 -0.83 2.89
C LEU A 297 16.51 0.34 1.94
N PRO A 298 17.53 1.11 1.49
CA PRO A 298 17.32 2.03 0.39
C PRO A 298 16.98 1.22 -0.88
N ASN A 299 16.01 1.70 -1.66
CA ASN A 299 15.58 1.06 -2.91
C ASN A 299 15.15 -0.42 -2.74
N ASN A 300 14.45 -0.75 -1.65
CA ASN A 300 13.93 -2.11 -1.43
C ASN A 300 12.92 -2.49 -2.54
N PRO A 301 13.20 -3.48 -3.39
CA PRO A 301 12.27 -3.88 -4.45
C PRO A 301 11.00 -4.54 -3.90
N CYS A 302 11.07 -5.13 -2.71
CA CYS A 302 9.94 -5.74 -2.02
C CYS A 302 9.17 -4.75 -1.14
N ASP A 303 9.45 -3.44 -1.25
CA ASP A 303 8.74 -2.44 -0.46
C ASP A 303 7.29 -2.28 -0.92
N TYR A 304 6.42 -2.01 0.05
CA TYR A 304 5.03 -1.65 -0.15
C TYR A 304 4.51 -0.94 1.08
N ARG A 305 3.59 0.00 0.86
CA ARG A 305 2.91 0.75 1.91
C ARG A 305 1.64 0.01 2.31
N ILE A 306 1.41 -0.13 3.62
CA ILE A 306 0.14 -0.62 4.16
C ILE A 306 -0.82 0.56 4.28
N VAL A 307 -2.01 0.44 3.70
CA VAL A 307 -3.04 1.47 3.74
C VAL A 307 -4.07 1.11 4.80
N SER A 308 -4.16 1.91 5.87
CA SER A 308 -5.18 1.74 6.88
C SER A 308 -6.51 2.30 6.40
N LEU A 309 -7.32 1.48 5.74
CA LEU A 309 -8.70 1.81 5.37
C LEU A 309 -9.66 1.08 6.31
N ARG A 310 -10.44 1.86 7.06
CA ARG A 310 -11.53 1.31 7.89
C ARG A 310 -12.84 1.48 7.14
N ALA A 311 -13.64 0.43 7.06
CA ALA A 311 -15.00 0.54 6.55
C ALA A 311 -15.83 1.44 7.49
N PRO A 312 -16.30 2.62 7.05
CA PRO A 312 -17.08 3.49 7.91
C PRO A 312 -18.36 2.80 8.40
N PRO A 313 -18.84 3.07 9.62
CA PRO A 313 -20.11 2.54 10.10
C PRO A 313 -21.26 2.90 9.16
N GLY A 314 -22.09 1.92 8.78
CA GLY A 314 -23.20 2.09 7.85
C GLY A 314 -22.80 2.21 6.37
N SER A 315 -21.50 2.15 6.04
CA SER A 315 -21.05 2.22 4.64
C SER A 315 -21.39 0.94 3.86
N PRO A 316 -21.51 1.03 2.53
CA PRO A 316 -21.68 -0.15 1.68
C PRO A 316 -20.59 -1.19 1.88
N LEU A 317 -19.33 -0.77 2.08
CA LEU A 317 -18.21 -1.67 2.34
C LEU A 317 -18.38 -2.46 3.65
N GLN A 318 -18.84 -1.81 4.73
CA GLN A 318 -19.08 -2.51 6.00
C GLN A 318 -20.21 -3.53 5.86
N MET A 319 -21.30 -3.14 5.18
CA MET A 319 -22.45 -4.01 4.94
C MET A 319 -22.03 -5.23 4.11
N ALA A 320 -21.29 -5.02 3.03
CA ALA A 320 -20.80 -6.08 2.16
C ALA A 320 -19.86 -7.05 2.88
N ARG A 321 -18.93 -6.54 3.70
CA ARG A 321 -18.05 -7.37 4.54
C ARG A 321 -18.83 -8.19 5.55
N SER A 322 -19.84 -7.59 6.16
CA SER A 322 -20.71 -8.29 7.12
C SER A 322 -21.48 -9.41 6.44
N GLN A 323 -22.01 -9.17 5.23
CA GLN A 323 -22.65 -10.17 4.40
C GLN A 323 -21.67 -11.31 4.02
N GLN A 324 -20.45 -10.97 3.61
CA GLN A 324 -19.43 -11.96 3.25
C GLN A 324 -19.11 -12.87 4.44
N LEU A 325 -18.91 -12.31 5.65
CA LEU A 325 -18.66 -13.09 6.86
C LEU A 325 -19.85 -13.97 7.27
N GLN A 326 -21.09 -13.53 7.00
CA GLN A 326 -22.28 -14.36 7.23
C GLN A 326 -22.35 -15.53 6.24
N MET A 327 -22.00 -15.30 4.98
CA MET A 327 -21.98 -16.34 3.93
C MET A 327 -20.80 -17.30 4.12
N PHE A 328 -19.65 -16.80 4.58
CA PHE A 328 -18.39 -17.52 4.72
C PHE A 328 -17.76 -17.28 6.10
N PRO A 329 -18.30 -17.89 7.18
CA PRO A 329 -17.81 -17.65 8.55
C PRO A 329 -16.35 -18.04 8.80
N GLY A 330 -15.76 -18.88 7.93
CA GLY A 330 -14.36 -19.28 8.00
C GLY A 330 -13.37 -18.11 7.85
N LEU A 331 -13.77 -17.05 7.14
CA LEU A 331 -12.96 -15.85 6.91
C LEU A 331 -12.72 -15.03 8.18
N ALA A 332 -13.52 -15.20 9.23
CA ALA A 332 -13.35 -14.47 10.50
C ALA A 332 -12.00 -14.77 11.20
N LYS A 333 -11.28 -15.80 10.76
CA LYS A 333 -9.95 -16.17 11.26
C LYS A 333 -8.81 -15.45 10.53
N GLU A 334 -9.07 -14.81 9.40
CA GLU A 334 -8.08 -14.03 8.65
C GLU A 334 -8.01 -12.62 9.25
N THR A 335 -6.83 -12.22 9.75
CA THR A 335 -6.70 -11.05 10.63
C THR A 335 -6.29 -9.75 9.94
N ASP A 336 -5.85 -9.79 8.68
CA ASP A 336 -5.30 -8.61 8.00
C ASP A 336 -6.11 -8.22 6.77
N ASP A 337 -6.57 -6.97 6.75
CA ASP A 337 -7.07 -6.33 5.54
C ASP A 337 -5.88 -6.04 4.59
N PRO A 338 -5.79 -6.65 3.41
CA PRO A 338 -4.59 -6.66 2.58
C PRO A 338 -4.50 -5.44 1.65
N TYR A 339 -4.55 -4.24 2.23
CA TYR A 339 -4.56 -2.99 1.48
C TYR A 339 -3.16 -2.44 1.27
N TYR A 340 -2.67 -2.49 0.03
CA TYR A 340 -1.27 -2.20 -0.27
C TYR A 340 -1.10 -1.24 -1.44
N VAL A 341 -0.09 -0.39 -1.33
CA VAL A 341 0.51 0.32 -2.47
C VAL A 341 1.92 -0.23 -2.69
N PHE A 342 2.12 -0.96 -3.78
CA PHE A 342 3.35 -1.65 -4.14
C PHE A 342 4.38 -0.72 -4.78
N ASN A 343 5.66 -1.05 -4.56
CA ASN A 343 6.74 -0.48 -5.33
C ASN A 343 6.56 -0.80 -6.83
N VAL A 344 6.90 0.14 -7.72
CA VAL A 344 6.93 -0.10 -9.18
C VAL A 344 7.85 -1.26 -9.59
N PHE A 345 8.82 -1.62 -8.75
CA PHE A 345 9.70 -2.78 -8.90
C PHE A 345 9.21 -4.06 -8.18
N TYR A 346 8.01 -4.06 -7.60
CA TYR A 346 7.54 -5.17 -6.78
C TYR A 346 7.57 -6.48 -7.59
N PRO A 347 8.31 -7.51 -7.11
CA PRO A 347 8.70 -8.64 -7.94
C PRO A 347 7.72 -9.81 -7.90
N LEU A 348 6.78 -9.84 -6.95
CA LEU A 348 5.89 -10.98 -6.69
C LEU A 348 4.51 -10.84 -7.34
N LEU A 349 4.40 -10.02 -8.39
CA LEU A 349 3.17 -9.84 -9.14
C LEU A 349 3.07 -10.89 -10.25
N ALA A 350 1.85 -11.34 -10.53
CA ALA A 350 1.63 -12.20 -11.67
C ALA A 350 1.94 -11.47 -13.00
N PRO A 351 2.38 -12.18 -14.04
CA PRO A 351 2.69 -11.57 -15.34
C PRO A 351 1.51 -10.82 -15.95
N ASP A 352 0.29 -11.32 -15.76
CA ASP A 352 -0.97 -10.83 -16.28
C ASP A 352 -1.70 -9.84 -15.36
N THR A 353 -1.12 -9.48 -14.20
CA THR A 353 -1.73 -8.48 -13.31
C THR A 353 -1.95 -7.15 -14.05
N PRO A 354 -3.16 -6.57 -14.02
CA PRO A 354 -3.44 -5.27 -14.62
C PRO A 354 -2.51 -4.17 -14.10
N MET A 355 -2.36 -3.10 -14.87
CA MET A 355 -1.46 -1.99 -14.57
C MET A 355 -1.74 -1.39 -13.18
N GLU A 356 -2.99 -1.05 -12.89
CA GLU A 356 -3.40 -0.49 -11.59
C GLU A 356 -3.19 -1.51 -10.49
N HIS A 357 -3.53 -2.78 -10.70
CA HIS A 357 -3.32 -3.85 -9.72
C HIS A 357 -1.84 -4.21 -9.50
N SER A 358 -0.95 -3.77 -10.39
CA SER A 358 0.50 -3.87 -10.18
C SER A 358 1.03 -2.85 -9.17
N ILE A 359 0.19 -1.88 -8.80
CA ILE A 359 0.51 -0.79 -7.86
C ILE A 359 -0.42 -0.80 -6.66
N PHE A 360 -1.72 -1.03 -6.85
CA PHE A 360 -2.74 -1.05 -5.80
C PHE A 360 -3.23 -2.48 -5.63
N SER A 361 -3.22 -3.03 -4.41
CA SER A 361 -3.78 -4.37 -4.23
C SER A 361 -5.24 -4.43 -4.69
N PRO A 362 -5.70 -5.54 -5.30
CA PRO A 362 -7.11 -5.68 -5.72
C PRO A 362 -8.08 -5.36 -4.58
N ALA A 363 -7.80 -5.86 -3.38
CA ALA A 363 -8.60 -5.57 -2.19
C ALA A 363 -8.71 -4.07 -1.88
N LEU A 364 -7.62 -3.29 -1.99
CA LEU A 364 -7.66 -1.84 -1.79
C LEU A 364 -8.53 -1.19 -2.87
N PHE A 365 -8.30 -1.58 -4.13
CA PHE A 365 -9.01 -1.00 -5.27
C PHE A 365 -10.52 -1.28 -5.19
N ASP A 366 -10.91 -2.51 -4.90
CA ASP A 366 -12.30 -2.93 -4.76
C ASP A 366 -12.96 -2.21 -3.57
N ALA A 367 -12.27 -2.12 -2.43
CA ALA A 367 -12.80 -1.44 -1.25
C ALA A 367 -13.09 0.04 -1.50
N VAL A 368 -12.17 0.76 -2.17
CA VAL A 368 -12.38 2.16 -2.53
C VAL A 368 -13.47 2.28 -3.61
N SER A 369 -13.55 1.34 -4.55
CA SER A 369 -14.61 1.31 -5.57
C SER A 369 -15.99 1.16 -4.96
N ILE A 370 -16.15 0.28 -3.96
CA ILE A 370 -17.41 0.10 -3.23
C ILE A 370 -17.78 1.35 -2.43
N LEU A 371 -16.80 2.00 -1.81
CA LEU A 371 -17.03 3.25 -1.08
C LEU A 371 -17.40 4.42 -1.99
N ALA A 372 -16.95 4.39 -3.25
CA ALA A 372 -17.24 5.41 -4.25
C ALA A 372 -18.43 5.08 -5.17
N ALA A 373 -19.02 3.88 -5.03
CA ALA A 373 -20.11 3.41 -5.87
C ALA A 373 -21.41 4.17 -5.61
N ASN A 374 -22.15 4.43 -6.68
CA ASN A 374 -23.47 5.02 -6.63
C ASN A 374 -24.56 3.94 -6.44
N ASN A 375 -25.82 4.35 -6.32
CA ASN A 375 -26.91 3.42 -6.00
C ASN A 375 -27.04 2.27 -7.02
N ARG A 376 -27.04 2.56 -8.34
CA ARG A 376 -27.17 1.52 -9.37
C ARG A 376 -25.96 0.59 -9.42
N GLU A 377 -24.77 1.08 -9.10
CA GLU A 377 -23.54 0.28 -9.08
C GLU A 377 -23.59 -0.71 -7.92
N LEU A 378 -24.05 -0.27 -6.75
CA LEU A 378 -24.22 -1.10 -5.56
C LEU A 378 -25.25 -2.23 -5.77
N GLU A 379 -26.25 -2.05 -6.63
CA GLU A 379 -27.17 -3.13 -7.01
C GLU A 379 -26.48 -4.27 -7.75
N THR A 380 -25.33 -4.00 -8.39
CA THR A 380 -24.52 -5.00 -9.10
C THR A 380 -23.43 -5.65 -8.25
N LEU A 381 -23.32 -5.28 -6.97
CA LEU A 381 -22.27 -5.73 -6.06
C LEU A 381 -22.19 -7.27 -5.99
N GLU A 382 -21.00 -7.81 -6.27
CA GLU A 382 -20.69 -9.24 -6.16
C GLU A 382 -20.00 -9.51 -4.83
N VAL A 383 -20.59 -10.40 -4.01
CA VAL A 383 -20.00 -10.90 -2.75
C VAL A 383 -19.69 -12.38 -2.89
N THR A 384 -18.41 -12.73 -2.95
CA THR A 384 -17.93 -14.11 -3.03
C THR A 384 -17.04 -14.45 -1.84
N GLU A 385 -16.56 -15.69 -1.73
CA GLU A 385 -15.61 -16.07 -0.68
C GLU A 385 -14.26 -15.36 -0.88
N GLN A 386 -13.85 -15.15 -2.14
CA GLN A 386 -12.52 -14.63 -2.48
C GLN A 386 -12.47 -13.10 -2.59
N SER A 387 -13.59 -12.43 -2.88
CA SER A 387 -13.61 -10.99 -3.14
C SER A 387 -14.98 -10.36 -2.93
N ILE A 388 -14.99 -9.06 -2.66
CA ILE A 388 -16.17 -8.20 -2.71
C ILE A 388 -15.86 -7.13 -3.74
N ARG A 389 -16.64 -7.00 -4.82
CA ARG A 389 -16.33 -6.05 -5.90
C ARG A 389 -17.56 -5.60 -6.68
N ILE A 390 -17.42 -4.49 -7.40
CA ILE A 390 -18.36 -4.07 -8.44
C ILE A 390 -17.90 -4.69 -9.77
N PRO A 391 -18.74 -5.46 -10.48
CA PRO A 391 -18.34 -6.09 -11.73
C PRO A 391 -18.19 -5.06 -12.86
N ASP A 392 -17.28 -5.34 -13.79
CA ASP A 392 -17.07 -4.55 -15.00
C ASP A 392 -18.16 -4.82 -16.03
N THR A 393 -19.29 -4.13 -15.87
CA THR A 393 -20.41 -4.12 -16.82
C THR A 393 -20.59 -2.72 -17.39
N TYR A 394 -21.37 -2.59 -18.48
CA TYR A 394 -21.61 -1.29 -19.10
C TYR A 394 -22.19 -0.30 -18.09
N GLY A 395 -21.53 0.85 -17.93
CA GLY A 395 -21.92 1.86 -16.95
C GLY A 395 -21.16 1.78 -15.62
N ASN A 396 -20.50 0.67 -15.30
CA ASN A 396 -19.82 0.50 -14.01
C ASN A 396 -18.35 0.99 -13.99
N SER A 397 -17.72 1.31 -15.13
CA SER A 397 -16.34 1.85 -15.14
C SER A 397 -16.22 3.20 -14.43
N ARG A 398 -17.33 3.91 -14.19
CA ARG A 398 -17.37 5.09 -13.30
C ARG A 398 -16.84 4.79 -11.91
N THR A 399 -17.14 3.62 -11.32
CA THR A 399 -16.61 3.23 -10.00
C THR A 399 -15.09 3.19 -9.97
N THR A 400 -14.48 2.64 -11.03
CA THR A 400 -13.02 2.58 -11.21
C THR A 400 -12.43 3.99 -11.28
N LEU A 401 -13.07 4.89 -12.02
CA LEU A 401 -12.66 6.28 -12.16
C LEU A 401 -12.79 7.07 -10.84
N ALA A 402 -13.90 6.89 -10.13
CA ALA A 402 -14.14 7.49 -8.82
C ALA A 402 -13.16 6.96 -7.77
N ALA A 403 -12.87 5.66 -7.79
CA ALA A 403 -11.87 5.05 -6.91
C ALA A 403 -10.47 5.58 -7.18
N LEU A 404 -10.05 5.66 -8.45
CA LEU A 404 -8.76 6.23 -8.83
C LEU A 404 -8.63 7.70 -8.39
N SER A 405 -9.70 8.48 -8.53
CA SER A 405 -9.73 9.85 -8.03
C SER A 405 -9.48 9.91 -6.52
N GLN A 406 -10.19 9.09 -5.74
CA GLN A 406 -10.03 9.06 -4.30
C GLN A 406 -8.65 8.54 -3.86
N ILE A 407 -8.11 7.55 -4.58
CA ILE A 407 -6.73 7.06 -4.38
C ILE A 407 -5.74 8.19 -4.61
N ILE A 408 -5.87 8.97 -5.70
CA ILE A 408 -4.97 10.11 -5.97
C ILE A 408 -5.02 11.14 -4.82
N ILE A 409 -6.22 11.48 -4.35
CA ILE A 409 -6.40 12.41 -3.23
C ILE A 409 -5.70 11.90 -1.97
N GLU A 410 -5.85 10.61 -1.65
CA GLU A 410 -5.19 9.97 -0.51
C GLU A 410 -3.66 9.98 -0.67
N LEU A 411 -3.14 9.62 -1.85
CA LEU A 411 -1.70 9.60 -2.13
C LEU A 411 -1.09 10.99 -1.94
N ILE A 412 -1.73 12.03 -2.47
CA ILE A 412 -1.32 13.43 -2.30
C ILE A 412 -1.33 13.81 -0.82
N THR A 413 -2.42 13.54 -0.12
CA THR A 413 -2.57 13.85 1.31
C THR A 413 -1.47 13.18 2.13
N HIS A 414 -1.16 11.93 1.82
CA HIS A 414 -0.09 11.17 2.47
C HIS A 414 1.30 11.77 2.21
N ILE A 415 1.61 12.14 0.96
CA ILE A 415 2.88 12.80 0.60
C ILE A 415 3.04 14.11 1.38
N VAL A 416 2.01 14.96 1.37
CA VAL A 416 2.02 16.26 2.06
C VAL A 416 2.23 16.05 3.56
N LYS A 417 1.49 15.13 4.18
CA LYS A 417 1.59 14.81 5.61
C LYS A 417 3.02 14.41 6.00
N LEU A 418 3.63 13.47 5.26
CA LEU A 418 4.98 12.98 5.57
C LEU A 418 6.06 14.03 5.36
N ARG A 419 5.92 14.90 4.36
CA ARG A 419 6.84 16.03 4.15
C ARG A 419 6.69 17.07 5.25
N SER A 420 5.45 17.43 5.61
CA SER A 420 5.19 18.44 6.64
C SER A 420 5.68 17.99 8.03
N SER A 421 5.52 16.72 8.38
CA SER A 421 5.97 16.20 9.67
C SER A 421 7.49 16.05 9.79
N ALA A 422 8.24 16.33 8.71
CA ALA A 422 9.68 16.27 8.67
C ALA A 422 10.34 17.64 8.39
N ALA A 423 9.55 18.71 8.30
CA ALA A 423 10.01 20.01 7.81
C ALA A 423 11.14 20.60 8.67
N ASP A 424 11.08 20.39 9.99
CA ASP A 424 12.06 20.92 10.95
C ASP A 424 13.20 19.95 11.27
N LEU A 425 13.16 18.73 10.71
CA LEU A 425 14.19 17.72 10.98
C LEU A 425 15.49 18.06 10.23
N GLN A 426 16.60 18.02 10.97
CA GLN A 426 17.94 18.19 10.41
C GLN A 426 18.44 16.88 9.78
N ASN A 427 19.73 16.81 9.44
CA ASN A 427 20.35 15.56 9.00
C ASN A 427 20.34 14.52 10.12
N PRO A 428 20.17 13.21 9.81
CA PRO A 428 20.25 12.16 10.81
C PRO A 428 21.57 12.19 11.58
N GLY A 429 21.50 12.20 12.91
CA GLY A 429 22.65 12.16 13.81
C GLY A 429 23.10 10.74 14.19
N ASN A 430 22.28 9.72 13.93
CA ASN A 430 22.58 8.33 14.26
C ASN A 430 21.87 7.33 13.30
N LEU A 431 22.12 6.02 13.48
CA LEU A 431 21.54 4.96 12.64
C LEU A 431 20.01 4.86 12.75
N LYS A 432 19.44 5.08 13.94
CA LYS A 432 17.98 5.07 14.16
C LYS A 432 17.32 6.16 13.31
N GLN A 433 17.83 7.38 13.38
CA GLN A 433 17.35 8.50 12.58
C GLN A 433 17.57 8.26 11.09
N THR A 434 18.70 7.64 10.70
CA THR A 434 19.01 7.31 9.30
C THR A 434 17.98 6.33 8.73
N HIS A 435 17.67 5.25 9.44
CA HIS A 435 16.68 4.27 8.96
C HIS A 435 15.25 4.82 9.01
N ALA A 436 14.90 5.65 9.99
CA ALA A 436 13.62 6.34 10.02
C ALA A 436 13.47 7.31 8.83
N LYS A 437 14.55 7.99 8.43
CA LYS A 437 14.57 8.79 7.19
C LYS A 437 14.35 7.92 5.96
N ILE A 438 15.10 6.83 5.81
CA ILE A 438 14.95 5.90 4.67
C ILE A 438 13.51 5.39 4.59
N TYR A 439 12.91 5.03 5.73
CA TYR A 439 11.51 4.64 5.79
C TYR A 439 10.61 5.74 5.24
N ARG A 440 10.65 6.95 5.80
CA ARG A 440 9.81 8.07 5.37
C ARG A 440 9.97 8.38 3.88
N ASP A 441 11.21 8.47 3.41
CA ASP A 441 11.53 8.75 2.01
C ASP A 441 10.96 7.65 1.09
N SER A 442 11.09 6.37 1.49
CA SER A 442 10.53 5.24 0.74
C SER A 442 8.99 5.31 0.66
N GLN A 443 8.32 5.67 1.76
CA GLN A 443 6.86 5.81 1.79
C GLN A 443 6.37 6.96 0.90
N ILE A 444 7.10 8.08 0.86
CA ILE A 444 6.84 9.18 -0.07
C ILE A 444 7.03 8.70 -1.51
N MET A 445 8.14 8.01 -1.81
CA MET A 445 8.44 7.53 -3.16
C MET A 445 7.41 6.51 -3.67
N LEU A 446 6.92 5.62 -2.81
CA LEU A 446 5.81 4.71 -3.13
C LEU A 446 4.57 5.50 -3.55
N SER A 447 4.19 6.53 -2.77
CA SER A 447 3.03 7.35 -3.10
C SER A 447 3.22 8.20 -4.37
N GLU A 448 4.40 8.78 -4.58
CA GLU A 448 4.69 9.61 -5.75
C GLU A 448 4.68 8.79 -7.04
N THR A 449 5.27 7.59 -7.03
CA THR A 449 5.29 6.71 -8.22
C THR A 449 3.91 6.15 -8.51
N ALA A 450 3.14 5.78 -7.48
CA ALA A 450 1.75 5.36 -7.62
C ALA A 450 0.85 6.48 -8.17
N LEU A 451 1.08 7.72 -7.74
CA LEU A 451 0.36 8.91 -8.22
C LEU A 451 0.52 9.10 -9.73
N VAL A 452 1.73 8.90 -10.27
CA VAL A 452 1.98 9.02 -11.72
C VAL A 452 1.17 8.00 -12.51
N ILE A 453 1.04 6.77 -12.01
CA ILE A 453 0.30 5.69 -12.68
C ILE A 453 -1.21 5.90 -12.54
N ALA A 454 -1.72 6.25 -11.36
CA ALA A 454 -3.14 6.54 -11.20
C ALA A 454 -3.59 7.76 -12.04
N ALA A 455 -2.78 8.83 -12.05
CA ALA A 455 -3.04 10.01 -12.86
C ALA A 455 -3.00 9.72 -14.37
N TRP A 456 -2.23 8.71 -14.80
CA TRP A 456 -2.21 8.27 -16.19
C TRP A 456 -3.58 7.71 -16.61
N THR A 457 -4.16 6.83 -15.80
CA THR A 457 -5.46 6.23 -16.09
C THR A 457 -6.58 7.28 -16.11
N LEU A 458 -6.60 8.22 -15.16
CA LEU A 458 -7.57 9.32 -15.19
C LEU A 458 -7.34 10.27 -16.38
N ASN A 459 -6.09 10.52 -16.77
CA ASN A 459 -5.81 11.33 -17.95
C ASN A 459 -6.36 10.65 -19.21
N ARG A 460 -6.14 9.34 -19.39
CA ARG A 460 -6.76 8.56 -20.49
C ARG A 460 -8.27 8.66 -20.52
N ALA A 461 -8.91 8.64 -19.35
CA ALA A 461 -10.36 8.78 -19.24
C ALA A 461 -10.88 10.16 -19.71
N ARG A 462 -10.02 11.17 -19.82
CA ARG A 462 -10.34 12.51 -20.37
C ARG A 462 -9.93 12.70 -21.84
N GLN A 463 -9.33 11.70 -22.49
CA GLN A 463 -8.93 11.80 -23.89
C GLN A 463 -10.01 11.22 -24.82
N HIS A 464 -10.94 12.07 -25.28
CA HIS A 464 -12.12 11.63 -26.05
C HIS A 464 -11.83 11.06 -27.44
N ASN A 465 -10.75 11.51 -28.09
CA ASN A 465 -10.35 11.06 -29.43
C ASN A 465 -9.23 10.02 -29.40
N PHE A 466 -8.92 9.45 -28.23
CA PHE A 466 -7.81 8.52 -28.07
C PHE A 466 -8.22 7.08 -28.42
N GLY A 467 -7.82 6.63 -29.61
CA GLY A 467 -8.11 5.30 -30.15
C GLY A 467 -7.28 4.16 -29.57
N GLY A 468 -6.25 4.47 -28.76
CA GLY A 468 -5.43 3.45 -28.08
C GLY A 468 -4.36 2.80 -28.96
N SER A 469 -4.05 3.37 -30.13
CA SER A 469 -2.93 2.86 -30.94
C SER A 469 -1.60 3.03 -30.19
N TRP A 470 -0.58 2.26 -30.58
CA TRP A 470 0.73 2.30 -29.94
C TRP A 470 1.39 3.68 -30.06
N GLU A 471 1.31 4.29 -31.25
CA GLU A 471 1.85 5.62 -31.54
C GLU A 471 1.15 6.71 -30.72
N GLU A 472 -0.18 6.70 -30.66
CA GLU A 472 -0.96 7.63 -29.83
C GLU A 472 -0.64 7.43 -28.35
N THR A 473 -0.53 6.18 -27.90
CA THR A 473 -0.21 5.85 -26.50
C THR A 473 1.16 6.41 -26.12
N LYS A 474 2.16 6.25 -26.99
CA LYS A 474 3.50 6.83 -26.78
C LYS A 474 3.48 8.34 -26.74
N GLN A 475 2.73 8.98 -27.62
CA GLN A 475 2.62 10.45 -27.65
C GLN A 475 1.96 10.96 -26.36
N LEU A 476 0.83 10.34 -25.97
CA LEU A 476 0.12 10.70 -24.75
C LEU A 476 0.98 10.45 -23.50
N LEU A 477 1.70 9.33 -23.45
CA LEU A 477 2.64 9.01 -22.37
C LEU A 477 3.79 10.03 -22.31
N GLY A 478 4.30 10.46 -23.47
CA GLY A 478 5.26 11.55 -23.56
C GLY A 478 4.75 12.81 -22.88
N SER A 479 3.56 13.27 -23.27
CA SER A 479 2.90 14.44 -22.66
C SER A 479 2.64 14.27 -21.16
N HIS A 480 2.22 13.07 -20.73
CA HIS A 480 2.00 12.75 -19.33
C HIS A 480 3.30 12.84 -18.50
N MET A 481 4.38 12.25 -19.00
CA MET A 481 5.67 12.21 -18.30
C MET A 481 6.44 13.54 -18.34
N VAL A 482 6.03 14.49 -19.19
CA VAL A 482 6.52 15.88 -19.18
C VAL A 482 5.95 16.67 -17.99
N ARG A 483 4.76 16.31 -17.50
CA ARG A 483 4.14 16.93 -16.30
C ARG A 483 4.82 16.52 -15.00
N VAL A 484 5.63 15.44 -15.01
CA VAL A 484 6.48 15.06 -13.88
C VAL A 484 7.72 15.96 -13.87
N PRO A 485 8.06 16.63 -12.76
CA PRO A 485 9.20 17.54 -12.71
C PRO A 485 10.53 16.87 -13.13
N PRO A 486 11.41 17.59 -13.84
CA PRO A 486 12.69 17.05 -14.25
C PRO A 486 13.55 16.72 -13.03
N GLY A 487 14.21 15.56 -13.03
CA GLY A 487 15.02 15.09 -11.91
C GLY A 487 14.24 14.53 -10.72
N LYS A 488 12.90 14.53 -10.76
CA LYS A 488 12.06 14.03 -9.65
C LYS A 488 12.33 12.57 -9.29
N PHE A 489 12.56 11.74 -10.31
CA PHE A 489 12.87 10.33 -10.16
C PHE A 489 14.21 10.01 -10.82
N PRO A 490 15.00 9.08 -10.24
CA PRO A 490 16.08 8.41 -10.95
C PRO A 490 15.59 7.79 -12.26
N GLU A 491 16.49 7.72 -13.26
CA GLU A 491 16.15 7.23 -14.61
C GLU A 491 15.57 5.81 -14.59
N GLU A 492 16.08 4.95 -13.70
CA GLU A 492 15.58 3.57 -13.53
C GLU A 492 14.12 3.54 -13.08
N ILE A 493 13.73 4.40 -12.13
CA ILE A 493 12.34 4.52 -11.65
C ILE A 493 11.46 5.09 -12.77
N ARG A 494 11.91 6.16 -13.44
CA ARG A 494 11.19 6.79 -14.55
C ARG A 494 10.91 5.78 -15.67
N SER A 495 11.94 5.04 -16.09
CA SER A 495 11.85 3.97 -17.07
C SER A 495 10.89 2.87 -16.60
N ARG A 496 10.96 2.46 -15.32
CA ARG A 496 10.06 1.43 -14.78
C ARG A 496 8.59 1.85 -14.79
N ILE A 497 8.28 3.10 -14.46
CA ILE A 497 6.91 3.66 -14.56
C ILE A 497 6.40 3.55 -15.99
N GLN A 498 7.19 3.99 -16.97
CA GLN A 498 6.81 3.91 -18.39
C GLN A 498 6.59 2.46 -18.84
N VAL A 499 7.45 1.54 -18.42
CA VAL A 499 7.31 0.10 -18.69
C VAL A 499 6.00 -0.45 -18.10
N ARG A 500 5.65 -0.09 -16.86
CA ARG A 500 4.38 -0.51 -16.25
C ARG A 500 3.16 -0.02 -17.05
N ILE A 501 3.23 1.20 -17.57
CA ILE A 501 2.17 1.79 -18.40
C ILE A 501 2.06 1.11 -19.77
N LEU A 502 3.20 0.79 -20.39
CA LEU A 502 3.22 0.27 -21.77
C LEU A 502 3.00 -1.24 -21.87
N GLU A 503 3.41 -2.03 -20.87
CA GLU A 503 3.40 -3.49 -20.94
C GLU A 503 2.17 -4.14 -20.30
N ARG A 504 1.40 -3.40 -19.49
CA ARG A 504 0.24 -3.95 -18.76
C ARG A 504 -1.05 -3.31 -19.21
N GLN A 505 -2.08 -4.14 -19.39
CA GLN A 505 -3.43 -3.65 -19.66
C GLN A 505 -3.99 -2.95 -18.43
N SER A 506 -4.72 -1.85 -18.65
CA SER A 506 -5.40 -1.13 -17.58
C SER A 506 -6.68 -1.87 -17.18
N VAL A 507 -7.08 -1.75 -15.91
CA VAL A 507 -8.42 -2.16 -15.46
C VAL A 507 -9.52 -1.31 -16.12
N LEU A 508 -9.19 -0.10 -16.57
CA LEU A 508 -10.07 0.73 -17.38
C LEU A 508 -9.93 0.36 -18.86
N ALA A 509 -10.92 -0.37 -19.37
CA ALA A 509 -10.93 -0.85 -20.75
C ALA A 509 -11.06 0.30 -21.78
N ASN A 510 -11.93 1.26 -21.50
CA ASN A 510 -12.26 2.34 -22.44
C ASN A 510 -11.51 3.64 -22.12
N ASN A 511 -11.51 4.57 -23.07
CA ASN A 511 -10.91 5.91 -22.93
C ASN A 511 -11.98 6.99 -23.09
N GLY A 512 -11.69 8.20 -22.64
CA GLY A 512 -12.54 9.35 -22.93
C GLY A 512 -13.94 9.27 -22.34
N GLU A 513 -14.11 8.64 -21.17
CA GLU A 513 -15.39 8.48 -20.46
C GLU A 513 -15.72 9.64 -19.49
N LEU A 514 -14.78 10.56 -19.23
CA LEU A 514 -14.96 11.70 -18.32
C LEU A 514 -14.93 13.03 -19.08
N PHE A 515 -16.03 13.77 -19.04
CA PHE A 515 -16.22 15.03 -19.75
C PHE A 515 -16.29 16.21 -18.78
N VAL A 516 -15.50 17.25 -19.01
CA VAL A 516 -15.78 18.55 -18.40
C VAL A 516 -16.85 19.27 -19.25
N LEU A 517 -17.42 20.35 -18.69
CA LEU A 517 -18.51 21.08 -19.34
C LEU A 517 -18.17 21.54 -20.77
N ASP A 518 -16.94 22.01 -20.99
CA ASP A 518 -16.52 22.52 -22.29
C ASP A 518 -16.42 21.43 -23.37
N ASP A 519 -16.25 20.16 -22.97
CA ASP A 519 -16.14 19.01 -23.89
C ASP A 519 -17.53 18.52 -24.35
N LEU A 520 -18.57 18.75 -23.55
CA LEU A 520 -19.91 18.16 -23.78
C LEU A 520 -20.53 18.48 -25.13
N PRO A 521 -20.45 19.72 -25.67
CA PRO A 521 -21.00 19.99 -27.00
C PRO A 521 -20.28 19.22 -28.12
N GLU A 522 -19.02 18.83 -27.93
CA GLU A 522 -18.21 18.19 -28.98
C GLU A 522 -18.59 16.72 -29.20
N ILE A 523 -19.17 16.05 -28.20
CA ILE A 523 -19.65 14.66 -28.32
C ILE A 523 -20.96 14.53 -29.12
N LEU A 524 -21.67 15.65 -29.31
CA LEU A 524 -22.94 15.68 -30.03
C LEU A 524 -22.74 15.60 -31.56
N PRO A 525 -23.74 15.11 -32.32
CA PRO A 525 -23.79 15.27 -33.77
C PRO A 525 -23.60 16.74 -34.18
N VAL A 526 -22.92 16.98 -35.31
CA VAL A 526 -22.47 18.31 -35.77
C VAL A 526 -23.62 19.33 -35.80
N GLU A 527 -24.82 18.91 -36.19
CA GLU A 527 -26.01 19.74 -36.28
C GLU A 527 -26.54 20.22 -34.92
N MET A 528 -26.24 19.48 -33.85
CA MET A 528 -26.68 19.75 -32.48
C MET A 528 -25.67 20.60 -31.68
N GLN A 529 -24.39 20.61 -32.07
CA GLN A 529 -23.31 21.21 -31.28
C GLN A 529 -23.52 22.70 -31.01
N GLN A 530 -23.67 23.52 -32.07
CA GLN A 530 -23.82 24.98 -31.92
C GLN A 530 -25.14 25.37 -31.22
N PRO A 531 -26.30 24.82 -31.59
CA PRO A 531 -27.55 25.10 -30.88
C PRO A 531 -27.48 24.71 -29.39
N CYS A 532 -26.94 23.53 -29.06
CA CYS A 532 -26.82 23.09 -27.67
C CYS A 532 -25.88 24.02 -26.89
N LYS A 533 -24.69 24.33 -27.44
CA LYS A 533 -23.73 25.25 -26.83
C LYS A 533 -24.33 26.63 -26.58
N ALA A 534 -25.05 27.18 -27.56
CA ALA A 534 -25.71 28.48 -27.43
C ALA A 534 -26.77 28.45 -26.31
N CYS A 535 -27.57 27.39 -26.22
CA CYS A 535 -28.56 27.20 -25.17
C CYS A 535 -27.93 27.09 -23.77
N LEU A 536 -26.96 26.19 -23.59
CA LEU A 536 -26.25 26.01 -22.31
C LEU A 536 -25.65 27.34 -21.84
N GLN A 537 -24.91 28.06 -22.71
CA GLN A 537 -24.28 29.32 -22.37
C GLN A 537 -25.29 30.44 -22.09
N GLY A 538 -26.33 30.55 -22.91
CA GLY A 538 -27.33 31.61 -22.76
C GLY A 538 -28.16 31.45 -21.48
N VAL A 539 -28.59 30.24 -21.16
CA VAL A 539 -29.36 29.96 -19.93
C VAL A 539 -28.48 30.13 -18.69
N THR A 540 -27.27 29.56 -18.67
CA THR A 540 -26.36 29.67 -17.52
C THR A 540 -25.94 31.13 -17.26
N GLN A 541 -25.73 31.94 -18.31
CA GLN A 541 -25.44 33.37 -18.16
C GLN A 541 -26.63 34.15 -17.58
N ASN A 542 -27.86 33.82 -17.96
CA ASN A 542 -29.06 34.46 -17.39
C ASN A 542 -29.26 34.04 -15.93
N ALA A 543 -29.07 32.76 -15.62
CA ALA A 543 -29.12 32.24 -14.26
C ALA A 543 -28.08 32.92 -13.36
N GLY A 544 -26.83 33.04 -13.81
CA GLY A 544 -25.76 33.72 -13.05
C GLY A 544 -26.03 35.21 -12.78
N ARG A 545 -26.86 35.88 -13.59
CA ARG A 545 -27.31 37.27 -13.35
C ARG A 545 -28.50 37.34 -12.39
N ALA A 546 -29.46 36.42 -12.57
CA ALA A 546 -30.73 36.45 -11.86
C ALA A 546 -30.65 35.87 -10.45
N ILE A 547 -29.89 34.79 -10.24
CA ILE A 547 -29.79 34.06 -8.98
C ILE A 547 -28.66 34.66 -8.14
N PRO A 548 -28.96 35.28 -6.97
CA PRO A 548 -27.94 35.92 -6.13
C PRO A 548 -26.78 35.01 -5.73
N MET A 549 -27.03 33.73 -5.46
CA MET A 549 -26.02 32.76 -5.03
C MET A 549 -24.94 32.49 -6.09
N LEU A 550 -25.23 32.75 -7.36
CA LEU A 550 -24.31 32.51 -8.48
C LEU A 550 -23.57 33.77 -8.95
N ARG A 551 -23.88 34.93 -8.37
CA ARG A 551 -23.29 36.21 -8.81
C ARG A 551 -21.82 36.29 -8.44
N GLY A 552 -20.98 36.45 -9.47
CA GLY A 552 -19.54 36.62 -9.29
C GLY A 552 -18.78 35.32 -9.03
N SER A 553 -19.44 34.16 -9.14
CA SER A 553 -18.74 32.88 -9.14
C SER A 553 -17.89 32.73 -10.41
N LEU A 554 -16.66 32.26 -10.23
CA LEU A 554 -15.77 31.84 -11.32
C LEU A 554 -15.93 30.34 -11.64
N GLU A 555 -16.74 29.63 -10.87
CA GLU A 555 -16.98 28.20 -11.03
C GLU A 555 -17.98 27.92 -12.17
N THR A 556 -17.92 26.70 -12.69
CA THR A 556 -18.88 26.20 -13.68
C THR A 556 -20.30 26.24 -13.10
N SER A 557 -21.26 26.68 -13.92
CA SER A 557 -22.66 26.75 -13.48
C SER A 557 -23.18 25.36 -13.07
N PRO A 558 -23.80 25.22 -11.89
CA PRO A 558 -24.26 23.92 -11.41
C PRO A 558 -25.38 23.32 -12.27
N PHE A 559 -26.09 24.16 -13.05
CA PHE A 559 -27.19 23.72 -13.92
C PHE A 559 -26.74 23.13 -15.25
N ALA A 560 -25.47 23.27 -15.62
CA ALA A 560 -25.03 22.97 -16.97
C ALA A 560 -25.09 21.46 -17.29
N PHE A 561 -24.64 20.60 -16.37
CA PHE A 561 -24.76 19.15 -16.50
C PHE A 561 -26.22 18.66 -16.45
N PRO A 562 -27.07 19.10 -15.50
CA PRO A 562 -28.49 18.76 -15.51
C PRO A 562 -29.19 19.14 -16.82
N MET A 563 -28.94 20.35 -17.33
CA MET A 563 -29.51 20.78 -18.61
C MET A 563 -29.04 19.91 -19.79
N PHE A 564 -27.76 19.52 -19.80
CA PHE A 564 -27.24 18.65 -20.84
C PHE A 564 -27.88 17.25 -20.79
N LEU A 565 -28.06 16.69 -19.59
CA LEU A 565 -28.78 15.42 -19.41
C LEU A 565 -30.23 15.50 -19.91
N CYS A 566 -30.94 16.58 -19.56
CA CYS A 566 -32.28 16.85 -20.08
C CYS A 566 -32.30 16.89 -21.62
N PHE A 567 -31.32 17.57 -22.22
CA PHE A 567 -31.17 17.65 -23.68
C PHE A 567 -30.93 16.26 -24.30
N ILE A 568 -29.99 15.48 -23.76
CA ILE A 568 -29.69 14.12 -24.24
C ILE A 568 -30.91 13.22 -24.15
N ARG A 569 -31.61 13.25 -23.01
CA ARG A 569 -32.86 12.49 -22.81
C ARG A 569 -33.92 12.88 -23.84
N ALA A 570 -34.14 14.17 -24.06
CA ALA A 570 -35.14 14.63 -25.01
C ALA A 570 -34.78 14.29 -26.48
N ALA A 571 -33.52 14.48 -26.85
CA ALA A 571 -33.01 14.11 -28.17
C ALA A 571 -33.11 12.61 -28.44
N HIS A 572 -32.88 11.78 -27.41
CA HIS A 572 -33.11 10.34 -27.50
C HIS A 572 -34.57 10.00 -27.77
N THR A 573 -35.50 10.52 -26.97
CA THR A 573 -36.93 10.23 -27.10
C THR A 573 -37.51 10.73 -28.43
N ALA A 574 -37.11 11.91 -28.89
CA ALA A 574 -37.53 12.45 -30.19
C ALA A 574 -37.03 11.58 -31.35
N GLY A 575 -35.75 11.15 -31.29
CA GLY A 575 -35.14 10.24 -32.26
C GLY A 575 -35.81 8.87 -32.37
N GLU A 576 -36.30 8.32 -31.25
CA GLU A 576 -37.05 7.06 -31.25
C GLU A 576 -38.47 7.22 -31.81
N SER A 577 -39.06 8.40 -31.64
CA SER A 577 -40.45 8.68 -32.04
C SER A 577 -40.59 9.12 -33.51
N ASN A 578 -39.57 9.74 -34.09
CA ASN A 578 -39.62 10.28 -35.45
C ASN A 578 -38.33 9.99 -36.25
N SER A 579 -38.43 9.11 -37.25
CA SER A 579 -37.31 8.71 -38.11
C SER A 579 -36.71 9.84 -38.96
N GLU A 580 -37.37 11.00 -39.07
CA GLU A 580 -36.86 12.17 -39.80
C GLU A 580 -36.00 13.11 -38.93
N THR A 581 -35.95 12.91 -37.61
CA THR A 581 -35.13 13.71 -36.70
C THR A 581 -33.68 13.24 -36.67
N VAL A 582 -32.74 14.18 -36.51
CA VAL A 582 -31.31 13.84 -36.36
C VAL A 582 -31.14 13.06 -35.06
N SER A 583 -30.70 11.81 -35.16
CA SER A 583 -30.52 10.94 -33.99
C SER A 583 -29.19 11.22 -33.28
N LEU A 584 -29.17 10.96 -31.97
CA LEU A 584 -27.92 10.90 -31.21
C LEU A 584 -26.97 9.81 -31.76
N SER A 585 -25.69 9.92 -31.42
CA SER A 585 -24.70 8.87 -31.71
C SER A 585 -25.04 7.58 -30.95
N SER A 586 -24.55 6.44 -31.43
CA SER A 586 -24.81 5.14 -30.77
C SER A 586 -24.38 5.13 -29.30
N ARG A 587 -23.27 5.80 -28.96
CA ARG A 587 -22.76 5.96 -27.60
C ARG A 587 -23.76 6.72 -26.72
N LEU A 588 -24.18 7.90 -27.17
CA LEU A 588 -25.12 8.74 -26.44
C LEU A 588 -26.50 8.10 -26.32
N SER A 589 -26.99 7.43 -27.37
CA SER A 589 -28.26 6.71 -27.30
C SER A 589 -28.22 5.55 -26.32
N LYS A 590 -27.12 4.77 -26.31
CA LYS A 590 -26.95 3.67 -25.36
C LYS A 590 -26.85 4.17 -23.92
N TRP A 591 -26.16 5.30 -23.70
CA TRP A 591 -26.10 5.94 -22.39
C TRP A 591 -27.45 6.49 -21.93
N ALA A 592 -28.17 7.22 -22.79
CA ALA A 592 -29.52 7.72 -22.48
C ALA A 592 -30.48 6.59 -22.09
N ARG A 593 -30.45 5.46 -22.81
CA ARG A 593 -31.23 4.27 -22.44
C ARG A 593 -30.85 3.72 -21.08
N CYS A 594 -29.55 3.58 -20.81
CA CYS A 594 -29.06 3.12 -19.51
C CYS A 594 -29.53 4.03 -18.36
N LEU A 595 -29.48 5.35 -18.55
CA LEU A 595 -29.99 6.30 -17.55
C LEU A 595 -31.49 6.11 -17.31
N LEU A 596 -32.30 5.99 -18.37
CA LEU A 596 -33.75 5.81 -18.24
C LEU A 596 -34.15 4.45 -17.65
N GLU A 597 -33.33 3.42 -17.83
CA GLU A 597 -33.55 2.09 -17.22
C GLU A 597 -33.24 2.08 -15.72
N ASN A 598 -32.20 2.80 -15.28
CA ASN A 598 -31.77 2.84 -13.88
C ASN A 598 -32.43 3.96 -13.06
N TYR A 599 -32.86 5.05 -13.71
CA TYR A 599 -33.47 6.21 -13.07
C TYR A 599 -34.86 6.47 -13.64
N PRO A 600 -35.93 6.04 -12.94
CA PRO A 600 -37.30 6.17 -13.42
C PRO A 600 -37.67 7.61 -13.80
N ALA A 601 -38.51 7.75 -14.83
CA ALA A 601 -39.04 9.06 -15.23
C ALA A 601 -39.82 9.71 -14.07
N PRO A 602 -39.68 11.04 -13.88
CA PRO A 602 -40.44 11.75 -12.87
C PRO A 602 -41.94 11.78 -13.23
N PRO A 603 -42.83 11.95 -12.23
CA PRO A 603 -44.26 12.06 -12.47
C PRO A 603 -44.59 13.26 -13.37
N GLU A 604 -45.69 13.19 -14.13
CA GLU A 604 -46.13 14.28 -15.00
C GLU A 604 -47.15 15.23 -14.33
N ASP A 605 -47.82 14.74 -13.28
CA ASP A 605 -49.00 15.35 -12.66
C ASP A 605 -48.73 15.98 -11.29
N VAL A 606 -47.57 15.70 -10.69
CA VAL A 606 -47.17 16.21 -9.37
C VAL A 606 -45.74 16.77 -9.45
N LEU A 607 -45.49 17.91 -8.81
CA LEU A 607 -44.13 18.44 -8.66
C LEU A 607 -43.32 17.47 -7.82
N TRP A 608 -42.26 16.93 -8.40
CA TRP A 608 -41.27 16.15 -7.69
C TRP A 608 -40.34 17.13 -6.96
N ALA A 609 -40.10 16.93 -5.66
CA ALA A 609 -39.18 17.76 -4.87
C ALA A 609 -37.93 16.97 -4.50
N LEU A 610 -36.79 17.65 -4.44
CA LEU A 610 -35.56 17.11 -3.87
C LEU A 610 -35.65 17.00 -2.35
N GLU A 611 -34.87 16.09 -1.77
CA GLU A 611 -34.79 15.94 -0.31
C GLU A 611 -33.97 17.06 0.34
N ASP A 612 -33.00 17.62 -0.37
CA ASP A 612 -32.18 18.74 0.09
C ASP A 612 -32.91 20.07 -0.15
N GLU A 613 -33.17 20.80 0.93
CA GLU A 613 -33.93 22.06 0.88
C GLU A 613 -33.17 23.19 0.16
N ASP A 614 -31.83 23.20 0.23
CA ASP A 614 -30.99 24.22 -0.41
C ASP A 614 -30.95 23.99 -1.93
N ASP A 615 -30.80 22.73 -2.36
CA ASP A 615 -30.85 22.36 -3.78
C ASP A 615 -32.22 22.62 -4.40
N GLU A 616 -33.30 22.28 -3.68
CA GLU A 616 -34.67 22.56 -4.13
C GLU A 616 -34.90 24.07 -4.27
N GLN A 617 -34.47 24.87 -3.29
CA GLN A 617 -34.57 26.33 -3.36
C GLN A 617 -33.81 26.89 -4.56
N LEU A 618 -32.61 26.36 -4.83
CA LEU A 618 -31.79 26.78 -5.96
C LEU A 618 -32.45 26.45 -7.30
N LEU A 619 -33.06 25.27 -7.42
CA LEU A 619 -33.80 24.85 -8.62
C LEU A 619 -35.11 25.61 -8.81
N ASP A 620 -35.85 25.94 -7.75
CA ASP A 620 -37.04 26.80 -7.82
C ASP A 620 -36.69 28.18 -8.38
N MET A 621 -35.57 28.75 -7.95
CA MET A 621 -35.08 30.02 -8.50
C MET A 621 -34.69 29.88 -9.98
N PHE A 622 -34.14 28.73 -10.37
CA PHE A 622 -33.78 28.45 -11.75
C PHE A 622 -35.00 28.24 -12.65
N ASP A 623 -36.06 27.60 -12.17
CA ASP A 623 -37.34 27.45 -12.87
C ASP A 623 -37.94 28.83 -13.22
N ASN A 624 -37.91 29.77 -12.26
CA ASN A 624 -38.35 31.14 -12.48
C ASN A 624 -37.53 31.86 -13.57
N VAL A 625 -36.22 31.57 -13.67
CA VAL A 625 -35.36 32.10 -14.73
C VAL A 625 -35.76 31.54 -16.08
N LEU A 626 -35.97 30.22 -16.17
CA LEU A 626 -36.37 29.55 -17.40
C LEU A 626 -37.74 30.04 -17.90
N GLU A 627 -38.70 30.22 -17.02
CA GLU A 627 -40.03 30.75 -17.38
C GLU A 627 -39.94 32.20 -17.87
N GLY A 628 -39.11 33.02 -17.21
CA GLY A 628 -38.78 34.36 -17.69
C GLY A 628 -38.09 34.36 -19.07
N MET A 629 -37.27 33.36 -19.35
CA MET A 629 -36.61 33.21 -20.65
C MET A 629 -37.54 32.69 -21.74
N LYS A 630 -38.46 31.76 -21.45
CA LYS A 630 -39.48 31.30 -22.41
C LYS A 630 -40.29 32.47 -22.97
N THR A 631 -40.69 33.39 -22.10
CA THR A 631 -41.52 34.55 -22.48
C THR A 631 -40.73 35.67 -23.18
N ARG A 632 -39.45 35.88 -22.85
CA ARG A 632 -38.66 37.04 -23.31
C ARG A 632 -37.61 36.72 -24.38
N ASN A 633 -37.16 35.46 -24.47
CA ASN A 633 -36.05 35.02 -25.32
C ASN A 633 -36.24 33.57 -25.81
N GLY A 634 -37.44 33.21 -26.28
CA GLY A 634 -37.77 31.84 -26.71
C GLY A 634 -37.00 31.32 -27.94
N ALA A 635 -36.31 32.20 -28.67
CA ALA A 635 -35.51 31.82 -29.85
C ALA A 635 -34.43 30.79 -29.50
N ILE A 636 -33.83 30.90 -28.31
CA ILE A 636 -32.78 29.98 -27.83
C ILE A 636 -33.25 28.53 -27.69
N PHE A 637 -34.53 28.33 -27.38
CA PHE A 637 -35.16 27.02 -27.25
C PHE A 637 -35.74 26.54 -28.58
N SER A 638 -36.22 27.47 -29.41
CA SER A 638 -36.78 27.17 -30.73
C SER A 638 -35.75 26.50 -31.66
N ASP A 639 -34.48 26.91 -31.57
CA ASP A 639 -33.38 26.32 -32.36
C ASP A 639 -33.13 24.84 -32.05
N LEU A 640 -33.57 24.37 -30.87
CA LEU A 640 -33.44 22.99 -30.39
C LEU A 640 -34.69 22.14 -30.63
N GLU A 641 -35.84 22.74 -30.96
CA GLU A 641 -37.13 22.06 -31.09
C GLU A 641 -37.10 20.87 -32.06
N LYS A 642 -36.38 21.02 -33.17
CA LYS A 642 -36.16 19.95 -34.16
C LYS A 642 -35.41 18.72 -33.62
N PHE A 643 -34.76 18.85 -32.46
CA PHE A 643 -34.02 17.78 -31.79
C PHE A 643 -34.73 17.32 -30.52
N THR A 644 -35.35 18.20 -29.76
CA THR A 644 -35.92 17.91 -28.44
C THR A 644 -37.43 17.68 -28.43
N GLY A 645 -38.12 18.01 -29.53
CA GLY A 645 -39.58 18.11 -29.57
C GLY A 645 -40.10 19.45 -29.06
N GLU A 646 -41.43 19.57 -28.94
CA GLU A 646 -42.13 20.79 -28.53
C GLU A 646 -41.67 21.29 -27.14
N TRP A 647 -41.40 22.59 -27.02
CA TRP A 647 -40.87 23.21 -25.79
C TRP A 647 -41.83 24.19 -25.10
N GLN A 648 -42.98 24.48 -25.73
CA GLN A 648 -43.94 25.47 -25.23
C GLN A 648 -44.95 24.88 -24.22
N GLY A 649 -45.06 23.56 -24.12
CA GLY A 649 -45.93 22.89 -23.16
C GLY A 649 -45.36 22.85 -21.73
N ASP A 650 -46.21 22.46 -20.78
CA ASP A 650 -45.86 22.37 -19.35
C ASP A 650 -44.85 21.24 -19.07
N ASN A 651 -44.92 20.12 -19.81
CA ASN A 651 -44.02 18.98 -19.70
C ASN A 651 -42.90 18.99 -20.76
N TRP A 652 -42.35 20.17 -21.07
CA TRP A 652 -41.21 20.29 -21.98
C TRP A 652 -39.92 19.68 -21.40
N TRP A 653 -38.89 19.57 -22.23
CA TRP A 653 -37.64 18.87 -21.87
C TRP A 653 -36.82 19.50 -20.74
N LEU A 654 -37.05 20.77 -20.38
CA LEU A 654 -36.51 21.42 -19.18
C LEU A 654 -37.64 21.73 -18.18
N SER A 655 -38.66 20.89 -18.09
CA SER A 655 -39.69 21.07 -17.05
C SER A 655 -39.07 20.94 -15.65
N PRO A 656 -39.71 21.53 -14.62
CA PRO A 656 -39.25 21.44 -13.24
C PRO A 656 -38.92 20.00 -12.80
N ASN A 657 -39.77 19.05 -13.18
CA ASN A 657 -39.59 17.63 -12.86
C ASN A 657 -38.40 16.99 -13.57
N TRP A 658 -38.18 17.30 -14.86
CA TRP A 658 -37.02 16.80 -15.61
C TRP A 658 -35.71 17.41 -15.11
N LEU A 659 -35.71 18.66 -14.67
CA LEU A 659 -34.53 19.29 -14.08
C LEU A 659 -34.12 18.65 -12.76
N ARG A 660 -35.07 18.36 -11.88
CA ARG A 660 -34.80 17.67 -10.61
C ARG A 660 -34.34 16.23 -10.82
N TRP A 661 -34.93 15.55 -11.82
CA TRP A 661 -34.44 14.25 -12.29
C TRP A 661 -32.96 14.32 -12.72
N ALA A 662 -32.63 15.28 -13.57
CA ALA A 662 -31.28 15.43 -14.09
C ALA A 662 -30.27 15.93 -13.03
N TRP A 663 -30.72 16.71 -12.05
CA TRP A 663 -29.93 17.15 -10.91
C TRP A 663 -29.45 15.96 -10.09
N MET A 664 -30.38 15.12 -9.63
CA MET A 664 -30.09 13.90 -8.87
C MET A 664 -29.13 12.97 -9.65
N ILE A 665 -29.35 12.79 -10.96
CA ILE A 665 -28.48 11.94 -11.77
C ILE A 665 -27.10 12.55 -11.93
N THR A 666 -26.99 13.88 -12.06
CA THR A 666 -25.69 14.54 -12.14
C THR A 666 -24.85 14.24 -10.91
N GLU A 667 -25.44 14.21 -9.71
CA GLU A 667 -24.73 13.85 -8.48
C GLU A 667 -24.26 12.39 -8.49
N GLN A 668 -25.09 11.48 -9.01
CA GLN A 668 -24.79 10.04 -9.04
C GLN A 668 -23.82 9.64 -10.16
N GLU A 669 -23.83 10.36 -11.29
CA GLU A 669 -23.06 10.04 -12.50
C GLU A 669 -21.86 10.98 -12.71
N SER A 670 -21.62 11.94 -11.82
CA SER A 670 -20.38 12.73 -11.87
C SER A 670 -19.27 12.07 -11.07
N VAL A 671 -18.03 12.37 -11.46
CA VAL A 671 -16.83 12.03 -10.71
C VAL A 671 -16.08 13.33 -10.42
N GLN A 672 -15.75 13.58 -9.15
CA GLN A 672 -14.85 14.67 -8.79
C GLN A 672 -13.43 14.25 -9.11
N VAL A 673 -12.72 14.99 -9.97
CA VAL A 673 -11.39 14.61 -10.48
C VAL A 673 -10.37 15.68 -10.12
N PRO A 674 -9.21 15.33 -9.53
CA PRO A 674 -8.10 16.26 -9.34
C PRO A 674 -7.65 16.89 -10.65
N GLU A 675 -7.59 18.22 -10.71
CA GLU A 675 -7.30 18.94 -11.97
C GLU A 675 -5.84 18.73 -12.41
N GLU A 676 -4.89 19.00 -11.51
CA GLU A 676 -3.45 18.96 -11.78
C GLU A 676 -2.70 18.09 -10.74
N PRO A 677 -3.00 16.78 -10.65
CA PRO A 677 -2.45 15.92 -9.61
C PRO A 677 -0.91 15.81 -9.65
N LEU A 678 -0.31 15.90 -10.84
CA LEU A 678 1.15 15.82 -11.00
C LEU A 678 1.88 17.12 -10.66
N ALA A 679 1.21 18.28 -10.68
CA ALA A 679 1.83 19.55 -10.31
C ALA A 679 2.29 19.56 -8.84
N LEU A 680 1.62 18.79 -7.98
CA LEU A 680 1.97 18.61 -6.58
C LEU A 680 3.32 17.91 -6.35
N LEU A 681 3.83 17.18 -7.35
CA LEU A 681 5.16 16.59 -7.28
C LEU A 681 6.27 17.66 -7.30
N ALA A 682 5.98 18.86 -7.82
CA ALA A 682 6.93 19.98 -7.90
C ALA A 682 7.12 20.73 -6.57
N ALA A 683 6.21 20.57 -5.60
CA ALA A 683 6.25 21.27 -4.32
C ALA A 683 7.29 20.63 -3.37
N GLU A 684 8.58 20.83 -3.65
CA GLU A 684 9.67 20.21 -2.87
C GLU A 684 10.10 20.99 -1.63
N GLN A 685 9.61 22.23 -1.41
CA GLN A 685 9.96 23.02 -0.22
C GLN A 685 8.75 23.42 0.62
N PRO A 686 8.79 23.24 1.96
CA PRO A 686 7.80 23.83 2.85
C PRO A 686 7.90 25.36 2.74
N GLY A 687 6.90 25.99 2.13
CA GLY A 687 6.81 27.45 1.98
C GLY A 687 6.81 28.00 0.54
N GLN A 688 7.10 27.19 -0.49
CA GLN A 688 6.79 27.59 -1.87
C GLN A 688 5.33 27.25 -2.17
N GLY A 689 4.47 28.28 -2.10
CA GLY A 689 3.06 28.30 -2.53
C GLY A 689 2.29 27.00 -2.35
N GLN A 690 1.43 26.90 -1.31
CA GLN A 690 0.51 25.78 -1.15
C GLN A 690 -0.21 25.51 -2.48
N VAL A 691 0.21 24.48 -3.20
CA VAL A 691 -0.57 23.93 -4.31
C VAL A 691 -1.79 23.31 -3.62
N MET A 692 -2.89 24.05 -3.65
CA MET A 692 -4.15 23.60 -3.09
C MET A 692 -4.68 22.50 -4.00
N LEU A 693 -5.02 21.34 -3.43
CA LEU A 693 -5.70 20.28 -4.16
C LEU A 693 -7.07 20.82 -4.59
N SER A 694 -7.24 21.04 -5.89
CA SER A 694 -8.53 21.36 -6.50
C SER A 694 -9.06 20.17 -7.27
N THR A 695 -10.38 20.02 -7.24
CA THR A 695 -11.11 19.01 -8.00
C THR A 695 -12.11 19.69 -8.92
N ALA A 696 -12.31 19.12 -10.10
CA ALA A 696 -13.35 19.52 -11.04
C ALA A 696 -14.37 18.39 -11.22
N PRO A 697 -15.67 18.70 -11.29
CA PRO A 697 -16.68 17.71 -11.61
C PRO A 697 -16.58 17.32 -13.08
N CYS A 698 -16.52 16.01 -13.34
CA CYS A 698 -16.58 15.45 -14.69
C CYS A 698 -17.83 14.58 -14.82
N LEU A 699 -18.62 14.79 -15.86
CA LEU A 699 -19.77 13.95 -16.17
C LEU A 699 -19.27 12.65 -16.81
N TYR A 700 -19.70 11.51 -16.27
CA TYR A 700 -19.36 10.21 -16.83
C TYR A 700 -20.30 9.84 -17.97
N ILE A 701 -19.71 9.54 -19.12
CA ILE A 701 -20.43 9.04 -20.30
C ILE A 701 -19.68 7.77 -20.76
N PRO A 702 -20.22 6.56 -20.57
CA PRO A 702 -19.56 5.32 -20.98
C PRO A 702 -19.41 5.21 -22.50
N GLN A 703 -18.45 4.40 -22.95
CA GLN A 703 -18.13 4.19 -24.38
C GLN A 703 -19.02 3.18 -25.12
#